data_AF-A0A4R6IPC1-F1
#
_entry.id   AF-A0A4R6IPC1-F1
#
_cell.length_a   1.000
_cell.length_b   1.000
_cell.length_c   1.000
_cell.angle_alpha   90.00
_cell.angle_beta   90.00
_cell.angle_gamma   90.00
#
_symmetry.space_group_name_H-M   'P 1'
#
loop_
_entity.id
_entity.type
_entity.pdbx_description
1 polymer ?
#
loop_
_entity_poly.entity_id
_entity_poly.type
_entity_poly.pdbx_seq_one_letter_code
_entity_poly.pdbx_strand_id
1 'polypeptide(L)'
;MFKKTLFLLFVGLLHQYNVHAQPGYKASEIPTPLLVRASAVIRNMETNVDMVATDQVIIRIRKTVTILNKNGEDMAGLVLSYNKSRTIKAVKGSVYDADGLLIKKITLSDFEDASAASDFSLYEDERIKHFTPSVNSYPYTVFYEYELRLKQNLVIPDWYANPYTDVAVQKSSYTFSCKTGEKLRMKAYNYAGKPLESSTPGMISYTWDVVNLPALKAEPYMSSGDNFLTYVKVAAENFSYYNTKGTYADWEGLGKWIYNDLIKSRQQLSPATIAEVRELVNGIDDPKEKARKIYQYVQDKTRYVSVQIGIGGYQPISAENVHYLGYGDCKGLVNYTQALLKAAGIPSLYCIVYAGSFKQNLDPEFASMNQANHIILCVPFEKDTTWLECTSQVTPFGYLGDFTDDRTVLACTESGGKLLHTPVLTAEMNSIKRRAQLTVDMQGNITGQMKTIFAGSNYDNDEELLTKPYADQLNLLKDIYDIDNINFEQLKIAQNKGSAWPLTTETCNITIPNYMVQSGNLSYLQLNIFNKTRSIPDLKERKLELYLNRGYSYEDELTFALPENLKIEYQPQNINMETVFGDYHALITFKDHTLIYKRILTGKTGKFPPKAYAEFADFINKAYIADQNKIVLTLASSKK
;
A
#
# COMPACT_ATOMS: atom_id res chain seq x y z
N MET A 1 -69.99 -23.51 59.09
CA MET A 1 -68.79 -23.93 58.32
C MET A 1 -69.02 -23.43 56.90
N PHE A 2 -68.29 -22.50 56.28
CA PHE A 2 -66.90 -22.10 56.38
C PHE A 2 -66.77 -20.56 56.29
N LYS A 3 -65.75 -20.03 56.96
CA LYS A 3 -65.47 -18.60 57.18
C LYS A 3 -65.13 -17.86 55.88
N LYS A 4 -65.81 -16.73 55.62
CA LYS A 4 -65.31 -15.63 54.79
C LYS A 4 -64.91 -14.49 55.71
N THR A 5 -63.64 -14.11 55.69
CA THR A 5 -63.12 -12.94 56.40
C THR A 5 -62.78 -11.88 55.37
N LEU A 6 -63.43 -10.73 55.53
CA LEU A 6 -63.19 -9.44 54.90
C LEU A 6 -62.00 -8.77 55.62
N PHE A 7 -60.98 -8.27 54.92
CA PHE A 7 -60.37 -6.97 55.27
C PHE A 7 -59.41 -6.39 54.21
N LEU A 8 -59.81 -5.19 53.77
CA LEU A 8 -59.06 -4.00 53.37
C LEU A 8 -58.16 -3.91 52.13
N LEU A 9 -58.60 -2.96 51.28
CA LEU A 9 -57.83 -2.15 50.34
C LEU A 9 -56.61 -1.49 50.99
N PHE A 10 -55.48 -1.53 50.28
CA PHE A 10 -54.58 -0.38 50.18
C PHE A 10 -54.05 -0.30 48.75
N VAL A 11 -54.51 0.73 48.03
CA VAL A 11 -54.03 1.12 46.70
C VAL A 11 -52.73 1.88 46.89
N GLY A 12 -51.62 1.31 46.41
CA GLY A 12 -50.34 1.99 46.27
C GLY A 12 -49.92 1.99 44.81
N LEU A 13 -50.01 3.16 44.17
CA LEU A 13 -49.47 3.44 42.85
C LEU A 13 -47.96 3.13 42.83
N LEU A 14 -47.56 2.06 42.13
CA LEU A 14 -46.18 1.91 41.65
C LEU A 14 -46.12 2.40 40.20
N HIS A 15 -45.72 3.65 40.03
CA HIS A 15 -45.16 4.13 38.77
C HIS A 15 -43.96 3.26 38.41
N GLN A 16 -44.10 2.46 37.35
CA GLN A 16 -42.97 1.83 36.69
C GLN A 16 -42.13 2.93 36.03
N TYR A 17 -41.18 3.47 36.77
CA TYR A 17 -40.02 4.11 36.17
C TYR A 17 -39.28 3.02 35.40
N ASN A 18 -39.41 3.04 34.06
CA ASN A 18 -38.43 2.42 33.19
C ASN A 18 -37.11 3.17 33.43
N VAL A 19 -36.35 2.73 34.42
CA VAL A 19 -34.95 3.13 34.57
C VAL A 19 -34.26 2.60 33.33
N HIS A 20 -34.03 3.49 32.36
CA HIS A 20 -33.02 3.26 31.34
C HIS A 20 -31.69 3.14 32.07
N ALA A 21 -31.30 1.92 32.41
CA ALA A 21 -29.95 1.62 32.87
C ALA A 21 -28.99 2.27 31.87
N GLN A 22 -28.04 3.05 32.38
CA GLN A 22 -26.97 3.57 31.55
C GLN A 22 -26.36 2.40 30.77
N PRO A 23 -26.09 2.55 29.46
CA PRO A 23 -25.42 1.49 28.73
C PRO A 23 -24.11 1.15 29.44
N GLY A 24 -23.88 -0.13 29.74
CA GLY A 24 -22.69 -0.64 30.42
C GLY A 24 -21.42 -0.45 29.59
N TYR A 25 -20.88 0.77 29.61
CA TYR A 25 -19.69 1.18 28.88
C TYR A 25 -18.52 1.51 29.80
N LYS A 26 -18.60 1.13 31.08
CA LYS A 26 -17.48 1.27 32.02
C LYS A 26 -16.27 0.53 31.46
N ALA A 27 -15.12 1.19 31.43
CA ALA A 27 -13.89 0.57 30.93
C ALA A 27 -13.49 -0.64 31.80
N SER A 28 -13.84 -0.63 33.09
CA SER A 28 -13.62 -1.74 34.02
C SER A 28 -14.44 -3.01 33.71
N GLU A 29 -15.49 -2.91 32.89
CA GLU A 29 -16.27 -4.06 32.44
C GLU A 29 -15.63 -4.78 31.24
N ILE A 30 -14.50 -4.29 30.72
CA ILE A 30 -13.78 -4.97 29.65
C ILE A 30 -13.09 -6.22 30.21
N PRO A 31 -13.31 -7.42 29.64
CA PRO A 31 -12.60 -8.62 30.06
C PRO A 31 -11.08 -8.41 29.97
N THR A 32 -10.38 -8.71 31.07
CA THR A 32 -8.93 -8.52 31.20
C THR A 32 -8.11 -9.08 30.03
N PRO A 33 -8.42 -10.25 29.44
CA PRO A 33 -7.68 -10.76 28.28
C PRO A 33 -7.68 -9.84 27.06
N LEU A 34 -8.71 -9.00 26.89
CA LEU A 34 -8.85 -8.08 25.76
C LEU A 34 -8.11 -6.75 25.97
N LEU A 35 -7.60 -6.50 27.18
CA LEU A 35 -6.76 -5.34 27.48
C LEU A 35 -5.28 -5.61 27.14
N VAL A 36 -4.89 -6.89 27.03
CA VAL A 36 -3.50 -7.28 26.79
C VAL A 36 -3.07 -6.85 25.39
N ARG A 37 -2.06 -5.97 25.31
CA ARG A 37 -1.47 -5.41 24.07
C ARG A 37 -2.47 -4.62 23.18
N ALA A 38 -3.64 -4.27 23.71
CA ALA A 38 -4.64 -3.50 23.00
C ALA A 38 -4.46 -1.99 23.23
N SER A 39 -4.62 -1.20 22.18
CA SER A 39 -4.74 0.27 22.24
C SER A 39 -6.19 0.72 22.15
N ALA A 40 -7.07 -0.13 21.61
CA ALA A 40 -8.51 0.05 21.67
C ALA A 40 -9.23 -1.31 21.73
N VAL A 41 -10.48 -1.30 22.17
CA VAL A 41 -11.35 -2.48 22.22
C VAL A 41 -12.66 -2.16 21.53
N ILE A 42 -12.97 -2.88 20.46
CA ILE A 42 -14.30 -2.92 19.87
C ILE A 42 -15.20 -3.68 20.83
N ARG A 43 -16.04 -2.95 21.58
CA ARG A 43 -16.96 -3.56 22.55
C ARG A 43 -18.11 -4.27 21.86
N ASN A 44 -18.64 -3.64 20.82
CA ASN A 44 -19.66 -4.21 19.97
C ASN A 44 -19.56 -3.57 18.58
N MET A 45 -19.61 -4.37 17.53
CA MET A 45 -19.71 -3.88 16.16
C MET A 45 -20.73 -4.73 15.40
N GLU A 46 -21.92 -4.19 15.20
CA GLU A 46 -22.99 -4.83 14.43
C GLU A 46 -23.07 -4.19 13.06
N THR A 47 -22.84 -4.96 12.00
CA THR A 47 -22.99 -4.54 10.62
C THR A 47 -24.12 -5.34 9.97
N ASN A 48 -25.19 -4.66 9.57
CA ASN A 48 -26.31 -5.29 8.86
C ASN A 48 -26.38 -4.71 7.44
N VAL A 49 -26.36 -5.59 6.45
CA VAL A 49 -26.43 -5.25 5.02
C VAL A 49 -27.67 -5.90 4.43
N ASP A 50 -28.65 -5.10 4.05
CA ASP A 50 -29.88 -5.56 3.40
C ASP A 50 -29.85 -5.20 1.92
N MET A 51 -29.69 -6.21 1.06
CA MET A 51 -29.85 -6.07 -0.39
C MET A 51 -31.33 -6.27 -0.75
N VAL A 52 -32.08 -5.18 -0.78
CA VAL A 52 -33.53 -5.18 -1.08
C VAL A 52 -33.79 -5.31 -2.58
N ALA A 53 -32.92 -4.70 -3.38
CA ALA A 53 -32.90 -4.75 -4.84
C ALA A 53 -31.47 -4.47 -5.35
N THR A 54 -31.24 -4.67 -6.65
CA THR A 54 -29.93 -4.42 -7.28
C THR A 54 -29.47 -2.96 -7.18
N ASP A 55 -30.39 -2.02 -7.05
CA ASP A 55 -30.16 -0.59 -6.91
C ASP A 55 -30.54 -0.08 -5.51
N GLN A 56 -30.69 -0.97 -4.54
CA GLN A 56 -31.04 -0.61 -3.16
C GLN A 56 -30.40 -1.57 -2.16
N VAL A 57 -29.18 -1.24 -1.75
CA VAL A 57 -28.49 -1.90 -0.62
C VAL A 57 -28.45 -0.94 0.56
N ILE A 58 -28.93 -1.39 1.72
CA ILE A 58 -28.98 -0.60 2.95
C ILE A 58 -27.98 -1.17 3.94
N ILE A 59 -27.07 -0.34 4.42
CA ILE A 59 -26.04 -0.75 5.39
C ILE A 59 -26.31 -0.01 6.70
N ARG A 60 -26.49 -0.74 7.78
CA ARG A 60 -26.65 -0.20 9.14
C ARG A 60 -25.52 -0.69 10.02
N ILE A 61 -24.78 0.24 10.60
CA ILE A 61 -23.66 -0.07 11.46
C ILE A 61 -23.89 0.55 12.83
N ARG A 62 -23.72 -0.25 13.87
CA ARG A 62 -23.63 0.19 15.26
C ARG A 62 -22.28 -0.24 15.81
N LYS A 63 -21.46 0.72 16.23
CA LYS A 63 -20.10 0.48 16.69
C LYS A 63 -19.86 1.16 18.04
N THR A 64 -19.38 0.41 19.02
CA THR A 64 -18.89 0.92 20.30
C THR A 64 -17.42 0.55 20.43
N VAL A 65 -16.56 1.54 20.62
CA VAL A 65 -15.11 1.34 20.79
C VAL A 65 -14.65 2.06 22.05
N THR A 66 -13.94 1.35 22.93
CA THR A 66 -13.20 1.98 24.03
C THR A 66 -11.76 2.19 23.61
N ILE A 67 -11.28 3.42 23.72
CA ILE A 67 -9.89 3.81 23.46
C ILE A 67 -9.13 3.74 24.78
N LEU A 68 -8.09 2.91 24.84
CA LEU A 68 -7.37 2.61 26.08
C LEU A 68 -6.19 3.56 26.33
N ASN A 69 -5.59 4.08 25.25
CA ASN A 69 -4.44 4.97 25.29
C ASN A 69 -4.32 5.76 23.98
N LYS A 70 -3.38 6.71 23.96
CA LYS A 70 -3.10 7.58 22.81
C LYS A 70 -2.89 6.84 21.49
N ASN A 71 -2.27 5.66 21.50
CA ASN A 71 -2.01 4.90 20.27
C ASN A 71 -3.31 4.35 19.62
N GLY A 72 -4.45 4.43 20.30
CA GLY A 72 -5.75 4.05 19.77
C GLY A 72 -6.58 5.22 19.22
N GLU A 73 -6.08 6.46 19.24
CA GLU A 73 -6.85 7.66 18.86
C GLU A 73 -7.49 7.55 17.48
N ASP A 74 -6.77 7.03 16.48
CA ASP A 74 -7.27 6.85 15.12
C ASP A 74 -8.53 5.96 15.05
N MET A 75 -8.72 5.08 16.04
CA MET A 75 -9.86 4.17 16.11
C MET A 75 -11.13 4.84 16.63
N ALA A 76 -10.98 6.01 17.26
CA ALA A 76 -12.05 6.81 17.82
C ALA A 76 -12.80 7.61 16.74
N GLY A 77 -12.12 7.93 15.64
CA GLY A 77 -12.68 8.66 14.52
C GLY A 77 -13.69 7.87 13.71
N LEU A 78 -14.59 8.59 13.03
CA LEU A 78 -15.49 8.02 12.04
C LEU A 78 -15.38 8.82 10.74
N VAL A 79 -15.02 8.12 9.66
CA VAL A 79 -15.00 8.66 8.30
C VAL A 79 -16.09 7.97 7.48
N LEU A 80 -17.00 8.76 6.91
CA LEU A 80 -18.10 8.30 6.07
C LEU A 80 -17.97 8.93 4.68
N SER A 81 -17.65 8.10 3.69
CA SER A 81 -17.65 8.55 2.30
C SER A 81 -19.06 8.52 1.70
N TYR A 82 -19.33 9.45 0.79
CA TYR A 82 -20.61 9.57 0.11
C TYR A 82 -20.45 10.22 -1.27
N ASN A 83 -21.33 9.82 -2.19
CA ASN A 83 -21.42 10.33 -3.56
C ASN A 83 -22.85 10.15 -4.08
N LYS A 84 -23.07 10.21 -5.41
CA LYS A 84 -24.42 10.02 -5.99
C LYS A 84 -24.96 8.58 -5.85
N SER A 85 -24.08 7.58 -5.77
CA SER A 85 -24.41 6.17 -5.54
C SER A 85 -24.50 5.78 -4.06
N ARG A 86 -23.76 6.43 -3.16
CA ARG A 86 -23.72 6.13 -1.71
C ARG A 86 -24.16 7.36 -0.92
N THR A 87 -25.25 7.25 -0.18
CA THR A 87 -25.77 8.36 0.64
C THR A 87 -25.75 8.04 2.12
N ILE A 88 -25.36 9.02 2.94
CA ILE A 88 -25.49 8.96 4.40
C ILE A 88 -26.92 9.34 4.75
N LYS A 89 -27.70 8.44 5.35
CA LYS A 89 -29.11 8.70 5.72
C LYS A 89 -29.27 9.14 7.16
N ALA A 90 -28.49 8.58 8.05
CA ALA A 90 -28.46 8.95 9.45
C ALA A 90 -27.07 8.68 10.01
N VAL A 91 -26.64 9.52 10.93
CA VAL A 91 -25.49 9.27 11.81
C VAL A 91 -25.81 9.91 13.16
N LYS A 92 -25.58 9.15 14.22
CA LYS A 92 -25.59 9.63 15.59
C LYS A 92 -24.44 8.96 16.33
N GLY A 93 -23.99 9.61 17.38
CA GLY A 93 -22.99 9.02 18.25
C GLY A 93 -23.01 9.64 19.64
N SER A 94 -22.16 9.10 20.50
CA SER A 94 -21.94 9.58 21.85
C SER A 94 -20.51 9.28 22.27
N VAL A 95 -19.95 10.13 23.12
CA VAL A 95 -18.66 9.94 23.79
C VAL A 95 -18.94 9.79 25.27
N TYR A 96 -18.30 8.81 25.91
CA TYR A 96 -18.41 8.50 27.33
C TYR A 96 -17.03 8.47 27.97
N ASP A 97 -16.95 8.82 29.25
CA ASP A 97 -15.73 8.69 30.04
C ASP A 97 -15.45 7.23 30.47
N ALA A 98 -14.42 7.05 31.29
CA ALA A 98 -14.00 5.74 31.80
C ALA A 98 -15.09 5.05 32.65
N ASP A 99 -15.94 5.83 33.33
CA ASP A 99 -17.03 5.37 34.19
C ASP A 99 -18.36 5.18 33.44
N GLY A 100 -18.35 5.38 32.11
CA GLY A 100 -19.52 5.24 31.26
C GLY A 100 -20.47 6.44 31.35
N LEU A 101 -20.05 7.56 31.92
CA LEU A 101 -20.83 8.78 31.97
C LEU A 101 -20.72 9.51 30.63
N LEU A 102 -21.84 10.05 30.15
CA LEU A 102 -21.92 10.74 28.88
C LEU A 102 -21.15 12.07 28.92
N ILE A 103 -20.16 12.22 28.04
CA ILE A 103 -19.41 13.46 27.83
C ILE A 103 -20.10 14.33 26.76
N LYS A 104 -20.35 13.74 25.58
CA LYS A 104 -20.86 14.48 24.41
C LYS A 104 -21.78 13.60 23.58
N LYS A 105 -22.87 14.17 23.05
CA LYS A 105 -23.65 13.57 21.95
C LYS A 105 -23.13 14.10 20.62
N ILE A 106 -23.12 13.23 19.62
CA ILE A 106 -22.62 13.50 18.27
C ILE A 106 -23.81 13.40 17.32
N THR A 107 -23.92 14.38 16.45
CA THR A 107 -24.92 14.47 15.38
C THR A 107 -24.23 14.70 14.05
N LEU A 108 -24.97 14.65 12.94
CA LEU A 108 -24.42 14.90 11.61
C LEU A 108 -23.74 16.27 11.48
N SER A 109 -24.18 17.30 12.23
CA SER A 109 -23.58 18.64 12.19
C SER A 109 -22.22 18.74 12.89
N ASP A 110 -21.83 17.73 13.67
CA ASP A 110 -20.49 17.67 14.26
C ASP A 110 -19.43 17.19 13.27
N PHE A 111 -19.83 16.64 12.11
CA PHE A 111 -18.91 16.11 11.12
C PHE A 111 -18.43 17.21 10.19
N GLU A 112 -17.12 17.29 10.01
CA GLU A 112 -16.49 18.11 8.99
C GLU A 112 -16.68 17.46 7.62
N ASP A 113 -17.07 18.27 6.64
CA ASP A 113 -17.33 17.82 5.28
C ASP A 113 -16.22 18.30 4.35
N ALA A 114 -15.50 17.34 3.77
CA ALA A 114 -14.37 17.60 2.88
C ALA A 114 -14.56 16.87 1.54
N SER A 115 -13.95 17.41 0.49
CA SER A 115 -13.76 16.64 -0.75
C SER A 115 -12.78 15.50 -0.47
N ALA A 116 -13.00 14.33 -1.07
CA ALA A 116 -12.04 13.23 -1.02
C ALA A 116 -10.86 13.41 -2.02
N ALA A 117 -10.85 14.51 -2.77
CA ALA A 117 -9.87 14.78 -3.81
C ALA A 117 -8.46 14.96 -3.22
N SER A 118 -7.49 14.34 -3.87
CA SER A 118 -6.06 14.61 -3.69
C SER A 118 -5.58 15.75 -4.59
N ASP A 119 -4.35 16.23 -4.39
CA ASP A 119 -3.75 17.34 -5.17
C ASP A 119 -3.66 17.08 -6.69
N PHE A 120 -3.83 15.84 -7.14
CA PHE A 120 -3.81 15.41 -8.55
C PHE A 120 -5.20 15.10 -9.14
N SER A 121 -6.27 15.34 -8.37
CA SER A 121 -7.66 15.10 -8.77
C SER A 121 -8.33 16.39 -9.21
N LEU A 122 -8.70 16.45 -10.50
CA LEU A 122 -9.40 17.63 -11.05
C LEU A 122 -10.91 17.55 -10.78
N TYR A 123 -11.48 16.34 -10.81
CA TYR A 123 -12.90 16.11 -10.54
C TYR A 123 -13.15 14.76 -9.86
N GLU A 124 -13.61 14.81 -8.62
CA GLU A 124 -14.16 13.67 -7.90
C GLU A 124 -15.53 14.03 -7.32
N ASP A 125 -16.50 13.13 -7.44
CA ASP A 125 -17.80 13.30 -6.78
C ASP A 125 -17.87 12.61 -5.41
N GLU A 126 -16.80 11.95 -5.01
CA GLU A 126 -16.62 11.40 -3.66
C GLU A 126 -16.33 12.52 -2.67
N ARG A 127 -17.12 12.55 -1.60
CA ARG A 127 -16.95 13.43 -0.46
C ARG A 127 -16.86 12.60 0.81
N ILE A 128 -16.20 13.14 1.82
CA ILE A 128 -16.10 12.50 3.13
C ILE A 128 -16.70 13.40 4.20
N LYS A 129 -17.44 12.78 5.11
CA LYS A 129 -17.75 13.35 6.42
C LYS A 129 -16.88 12.68 7.45
N HIS A 130 -16.09 13.45 8.18
CA HIS A 130 -15.23 12.92 9.21
C HIS A 130 -15.47 13.58 10.56
N PHE A 131 -15.29 12.81 11.63
CA PHE A 131 -15.36 13.28 12.99
C PHE A 131 -14.32 12.56 13.83
N THR A 132 -13.55 13.33 14.60
CA THR A 132 -12.60 12.80 15.58
C THR A 132 -12.93 13.39 16.95
N PRO A 133 -13.20 12.58 17.98
CA PRO A 133 -13.46 13.09 19.32
C PRO A 133 -12.23 13.78 19.92
N SER A 134 -12.40 14.99 20.46
CA SER A 134 -11.35 15.71 21.18
C SER A 134 -11.39 15.35 22.68
N VAL A 135 -10.83 14.19 23.05
CA VAL A 135 -10.76 13.72 24.44
C VAL A 135 -9.30 13.49 24.84
N ASN A 136 -8.89 14.10 25.96
CA ASN A 136 -7.49 14.07 26.42
C ASN A 136 -7.26 13.11 27.61
N SER A 137 -8.28 12.39 28.05
CA SER A 137 -8.23 11.43 29.16
C SER A 137 -8.55 10.02 28.68
N TYR A 138 -7.78 9.05 29.16
CA TYR A 138 -7.92 7.64 28.81
C TYR A 138 -8.23 6.81 30.06
N PRO A 139 -9.04 5.75 29.93
CA PRO A 139 -9.78 5.34 28.75
C PRO A 139 -11.07 6.16 28.53
N TYR A 140 -11.58 6.18 27.30
CA TYR A 140 -12.91 6.73 26.97
C TYR A 140 -13.59 5.86 25.91
N THR A 141 -14.92 5.96 25.80
CA THR A 141 -15.70 5.14 24.87
C THR A 141 -16.43 6.00 23.85
N VAL A 142 -16.35 5.63 22.57
CA VAL A 142 -17.14 6.21 21.49
C VAL A 142 -18.19 5.23 21.01
N PHE A 143 -19.39 5.73 20.79
CA PHE A 143 -20.49 5.02 20.18
C PHE A 143 -20.89 5.73 18.89
N TYR A 144 -21.10 4.96 17.82
CA TYR A 144 -21.66 5.41 16.57
C TYR A 144 -22.77 4.49 16.10
N GLU A 145 -23.81 5.07 15.52
CA GLU A 145 -24.85 4.35 14.79
C GLU A 145 -25.17 5.14 13.51
N TYR A 146 -25.06 4.49 12.35
CA TYR A 146 -25.29 5.14 11.07
C TYR A 146 -25.91 4.21 10.02
N GLU A 147 -26.63 4.83 9.09
CA GLU A 147 -27.25 4.17 7.94
C GLU A 147 -26.68 4.76 6.64
N LEU A 148 -26.19 3.88 5.77
CA LEU A 148 -25.80 4.19 4.41
C LEU A 148 -26.79 3.53 3.45
N ARG A 149 -27.10 4.20 2.34
CA ARG A 149 -27.86 3.62 1.23
C ARG A 149 -27.07 3.70 -0.05
N LEU A 150 -26.88 2.54 -0.66
CA LEU A 150 -26.17 2.34 -1.91
C LEU A 150 -27.22 2.12 -3.01
N LYS A 151 -27.13 2.90 -4.09
CA LYS A 151 -27.96 2.79 -5.29
C LYS A 151 -27.39 1.78 -6.30
N GLN A 152 -26.77 0.71 -5.79
CA GLN A 152 -26.01 -0.27 -6.54
C GLN A 152 -25.71 -1.49 -5.66
N ASN A 153 -25.41 -2.64 -6.26
CA ASN A 153 -24.97 -3.87 -5.59
C ASN A 153 -23.76 -4.53 -6.26
N LEU A 154 -23.13 -3.88 -7.24
CA LEU A 154 -21.89 -4.34 -7.88
C LEU A 154 -20.71 -4.35 -6.88
N VAL A 155 -20.69 -3.37 -5.99
CA VAL A 155 -19.65 -3.16 -4.97
C VAL A 155 -20.30 -3.13 -3.60
N ILE A 156 -20.39 -4.30 -2.97
CA ILE A 156 -20.81 -4.43 -1.57
C ILE A 156 -19.54 -4.34 -0.71
N PRO A 157 -19.48 -3.42 0.28
CA PRO A 157 -18.29 -3.30 1.12
C PRO A 157 -17.95 -4.60 1.85
N ASP A 158 -16.68 -4.95 1.87
CA ASP A 158 -16.16 -6.09 2.62
C ASP A 158 -16.33 -5.85 4.13
N TRP A 159 -16.69 -6.89 4.87
CA TRP A 159 -16.76 -6.81 6.33
C TRP A 159 -15.50 -7.39 6.95
N TYR A 160 -14.83 -6.63 7.82
CA TYR A 160 -13.73 -7.10 8.66
C TYR A 160 -14.22 -7.25 10.10
N ALA A 161 -13.99 -8.42 10.71
CA ALA A 161 -14.34 -8.65 12.11
C ALA A 161 -13.53 -7.75 13.05
N ASN A 162 -12.26 -7.52 12.69
CA ASN A 162 -11.35 -6.56 13.28
C ASN A 162 -10.57 -5.85 12.16
N PRO A 163 -10.85 -4.56 11.87
CA PRO A 163 -10.20 -3.87 10.76
C PRO A 163 -8.76 -3.43 11.04
N TYR A 164 -8.27 -3.51 12.28
CA TYR A 164 -6.98 -2.93 12.67
C TYR A 164 -6.15 -3.86 13.55
N THR A 165 -4.82 -3.79 13.41
CA THR A 165 -3.89 -4.31 14.42
C THR A 165 -3.99 -3.49 15.71
N ASP A 166 -3.47 -4.02 16.81
CA ASP A 166 -3.51 -3.40 18.15
C ASP A 166 -4.92 -3.18 18.73
N VAL A 167 -5.96 -3.72 18.08
CA VAL A 167 -7.36 -3.62 18.51
C VAL A 167 -7.87 -4.99 18.91
N ALA A 168 -8.48 -5.09 20.09
CA ALA A 168 -9.21 -6.29 20.52
C ALA A 168 -10.71 -6.18 20.21
N VAL A 169 -11.40 -7.31 20.12
CA VAL A 169 -12.85 -7.36 19.85
C VAL A 169 -13.55 -8.18 20.93
N GLN A 170 -14.46 -7.56 21.66
CA GLN A 170 -15.41 -8.25 22.53
C GLN A 170 -16.47 -8.98 21.69
N LYS A 171 -17.10 -8.24 20.76
CA LYS A 171 -18.08 -8.79 19.83
C LYS A 171 -18.08 -7.99 18.53
N SER A 172 -18.06 -8.70 17.41
CA SER A 172 -18.30 -8.14 16.08
C SER A 172 -19.15 -9.11 15.29
N SER A 173 -20.20 -8.64 14.63
CA SER A 173 -21.11 -9.46 13.84
C SER A 173 -21.49 -8.78 12.53
N TYR A 174 -21.65 -9.59 11.50
CA TYR A 174 -22.08 -9.21 10.17
C TYR A 174 -23.28 -10.02 9.75
N THR A 175 -24.37 -9.36 9.40
CA THR A 175 -25.56 -9.99 8.83
C THR A 175 -25.76 -9.45 7.42
N PHE A 176 -25.79 -10.34 6.44
CA PHE A 176 -26.17 -10.00 5.07
C PHE A 176 -27.51 -10.63 4.74
N SER A 177 -28.48 -9.83 4.29
CA SER A 177 -29.84 -10.26 3.98
C SER A 177 -30.22 -9.93 2.53
N CYS A 178 -30.97 -10.81 1.89
CA CYS A 178 -31.49 -10.63 0.53
C CYS A 178 -32.80 -11.39 0.31
N LYS A 179 -33.44 -11.17 -0.84
CA LYS A 179 -34.64 -11.94 -1.24
C LYS A 179 -34.29 -13.40 -1.51
N THR A 180 -35.18 -14.31 -1.16
CA THR A 180 -35.03 -15.72 -1.51
C THR A 180 -34.94 -15.89 -3.04
N GLY A 181 -33.92 -16.61 -3.51
CA GLY A 181 -33.69 -16.87 -4.94
C GLY A 181 -32.66 -15.95 -5.61
N GLU A 182 -32.15 -14.92 -4.91
CA GLU A 182 -31.02 -14.13 -5.38
C GLU A 182 -29.76 -15.01 -5.51
N LYS A 183 -29.03 -14.84 -6.62
CA LYS A 183 -27.77 -15.55 -6.85
C LYS A 183 -26.60 -14.75 -6.31
N LEU A 184 -25.93 -15.30 -5.30
CA LEU A 184 -24.87 -14.64 -4.54
C LEU A 184 -23.66 -15.56 -4.41
N ARG A 185 -22.48 -14.95 -4.45
CA ARG A 185 -21.22 -15.60 -4.08
C ARG A 185 -20.69 -14.93 -2.82
N MET A 186 -20.39 -15.72 -1.81
CA MET A 186 -19.87 -15.26 -0.52
C MET A 186 -18.64 -16.07 -0.16
N LYS A 187 -17.58 -15.41 0.32
CA LYS A 187 -16.36 -16.08 0.78
C LYS A 187 -15.88 -15.44 2.06
N ALA A 188 -15.71 -16.27 3.09
CA ALA A 188 -15.12 -15.88 4.36
C ALA A 188 -13.64 -16.26 4.37
N TYR A 189 -12.80 -15.36 4.87
CA TYR A 189 -11.35 -15.51 4.94
C TYR A 189 -10.94 -15.47 6.41
N ASN A 190 -10.02 -16.35 6.79
CA ASN A 190 -9.56 -16.50 8.18
C ASN A 190 -10.71 -16.62 9.19
N TYR A 191 -11.79 -17.29 8.78
CA TYR A 191 -12.97 -17.56 9.61
C TYR A 191 -13.09 -19.06 9.83
N ALA A 192 -13.11 -19.51 11.08
CA ALA A 192 -13.09 -20.93 11.43
C ALA A 192 -14.45 -21.63 11.28
N GLY A 193 -15.52 -20.89 10.97
CA GLY A 193 -16.90 -21.40 10.94
C GLY A 193 -17.60 -21.27 9.59
N LYS A 194 -18.90 -21.54 9.60
CA LYS A 194 -19.84 -21.22 8.52
C LYS A 194 -20.80 -20.13 9.00
N PRO A 195 -21.40 -19.33 8.11
CA PRO A 195 -22.46 -18.43 8.52
C PRO A 195 -23.62 -19.18 9.16
N LEU A 196 -24.27 -18.55 10.12
CA LEU A 196 -25.59 -18.94 10.55
C LEU A 196 -26.60 -18.47 9.50
N GLU A 197 -27.32 -19.42 8.92
CA GLU A 197 -28.38 -19.14 7.96
C GLU A 197 -29.73 -19.01 8.68
N SER A 198 -30.50 -18.00 8.30
CA SER A 198 -31.89 -17.83 8.73
C SER A 198 -32.76 -17.47 7.53
N SER A 199 -33.99 -17.99 7.52
CA SER A 199 -34.97 -17.66 6.49
C SER A 199 -36.27 -17.21 7.12
N THR A 200 -36.86 -16.18 6.51
CA THR A 200 -38.22 -15.72 6.79
C THR A 200 -38.99 -15.69 5.47
N PRO A 201 -40.33 -15.62 5.45
CA PRO A 201 -41.08 -15.61 4.19
C PRO A 201 -40.56 -14.51 3.23
N GLY A 202 -39.93 -14.93 2.13
CA GLY A 202 -39.40 -14.05 1.09
C GLY A 202 -37.99 -13.50 1.30
N MET A 203 -37.31 -13.79 2.42
CA MET A 203 -35.96 -13.30 2.73
C MET A 203 -35.07 -14.41 3.29
N ILE A 204 -33.78 -14.35 2.96
CA ILE A 204 -32.73 -15.18 3.54
C ILE A 204 -31.61 -14.28 4.08
N SER A 205 -31.03 -14.65 5.21
CA SER A 205 -29.93 -13.92 5.85
C SER A 205 -28.81 -14.86 6.29
N TYR A 206 -27.58 -14.35 6.23
CA TYR A 206 -26.35 -15.03 6.61
C TYR A 206 -25.64 -14.20 7.68
N THR A 207 -25.35 -14.79 8.83
CA THR A 207 -24.68 -14.11 9.94
C THR A 207 -23.32 -14.73 10.25
N TRP A 208 -22.30 -13.89 10.32
CA TRP A 208 -20.97 -14.21 10.85
C TRP A 208 -20.74 -13.42 12.13
N ASP A 209 -20.11 -14.04 13.12
CA ASP A 209 -19.69 -13.34 14.32
C ASP A 209 -18.34 -13.81 14.84
N VAL A 210 -17.67 -12.91 15.54
CA VAL A 210 -16.44 -13.16 16.30
C VAL A 210 -16.63 -12.57 17.70
N VAL A 211 -16.27 -13.37 18.70
CA VAL A 211 -16.41 -13.02 20.12
C VAL A 211 -15.07 -13.22 20.83
N ASN A 212 -14.71 -12.27 21.69
CA ASN A 212 -13.51 -12.29 22.52
C ASN A 212 -12.20 -12.54 21.72
N LEU A 213 -12.03 -11.83 20.61
CA LEU A 213 -10.78 -11.86 19.83
C LEU A 213 -9.75 -10.92 20.48
N PRO A 214 -8.61 -11.43 20.99
CA PRO A 214 -7.55 -10.59 21.54
C PRO A 214 -6.91 -9.69 20.49
N ALA A 215 -6.29 -8.59 20.93
CA ALA A 215 -5.54 -7.73 20.03
C ALA A 215 -4.35 -8.47 19.41
N LEU A 216 -4.21 -8.33 18.10
CA LEU A 216 -3.03 -8.78 17.35
C LEU A 216 -2.08 -7.59 17.20
N LYS A 217 -0.91 -7.67 17.83
CA LYS A 217 0.08 -6.59 17.77
C LYS A 217 0.59 -6.43 16.34
N ALA A 218 0.74 -5.20 15.87
CA ALA A 218 1.50 -4.93 14.64
C ALA A 218 2.95 -5.40 14.81
N GLU A 219 3.43 -6.24 13.90
CA GLU A 219 4.78 -6.82 13.95
C GLU A 219 5.58 -6.35 12.72
N PRO A 220 6.86 -5.93 12.87
CA PRO A 220 7.74 -5.59 11.76
C PRO A 220 7.73 -6.66 10.67
N TYR A 221 7.74 -6.27 9.39
CA TYR A 221 7.73 -7.20 8.25
C TYR A 221 6.54 -8.19 8.27
N MET A 222 5.38 -7.77 8.78
CA MET A 222 4.12 -8.50 8.58
C MET A 222 3.60 -8.34 7.15
N SER A 223 2.80 -9.30 6.69
CA SER A 223 2.08 -9.20 5.41
C SER A 223 0.87 -8.27 5.50
N SER A 224 0.18 -8.04 4.37
CA SER A 224 -1.03 -7.22 4.36
C SER A 224 -2.13 -7.84 5.25
N GLY A 225 -3.00 -6.98 5.80
CA GLY A 225 -4.10 -7.36 6.69
C GLY A 225 -4.94 -8.54 6.20
N ASP A 226 -5.21 -8.58 4.89
CA ASP A 226 -6.01 -9.63 4.25
C ASP A 226 -5.44 -11.05 4.41
N ASN A 227 -4.16 -11.21 4.79
CA ASN A 227 -3.57 -12.53 5.01
C ASN A 227 -3.91 -13.13 6.40
N PHE A 228 -4.25 -12.31 7.40
CA PHE A 228 -4.44 -12.79 8.77
C PHE A 228 -5.69 -12.22 9.48
N LEU A 229 -6.30 -11.16 8.96
CA LEU A 229 -7.56 -10.64 9.48
C LEU A 229 -8.73 -11.49 9.00
N THR A 230 -9.74 -11.64 9.86
CA THR A 230 -11.01 -12.29 9.52
C THR A 230 -11.91 -11.32 8.77
N TYR A 231 -12.32 -11.67 7.56
CA TYR A 231 -13.23 -10.85 6.75
C TYR A 231 -14.14 -11.68 5.85
N VAL A 232 -15.20 -11.05 5.35
CA VAL A 232 -16.20 -11.67 4.46
C VAL A 232 -16.41 -10.77 3.24
N LYS A 233 -16.36 -11.38 2.06
CA LYS A 233 -16.69 -10.75 0.78
C LYS A 233 -18.03 -11.27 0.26
N VAL A 234 -18.83 -10.38 -0.33
CA VAL A 234 -20.12 -10.71 -0.96
C VAL A 234 -20.17 -10.11 -2.35
N ALA A 235 -20.50 -10.93 -3.35
CA ALA A 235 -20.68 -10.49 -4.73
C ALA A 235 -22.02 -11.01 -5.26
N ALA A 236 -22.87 -10.12 -5.76
CA ALA A 236 -24.10 -10.51 -6.44
C ALA A 236 -23.81 -10.88 -7.90
N GLU A 237 -24.41 -11.98 -8.39
CA GLU A 237 -24.26 -12.34 -9.79
C GLU A 237 -24.95 -11.33 -10.70
N ASN A 238 -26.17 -10.91 -10.36
CA ASN A 238 -26.89 -9.85 -11.06
C ASN A 238 -26.66 -8.52 -10.36
N PHE A 239 -26.30 -7.49 -11.12
CA PHE A 239 -26.00 -6.20 -10.53
C PHE A 239 -26.52 -4.99 -11.30
N SER A 240 -26.57 -3.86 -10.61
CA SER A 240 -26.78 -2.52 -11.16
C SER A 240 -25.72 -1.57 -10.61
N TYR A 241 -25.17 -0.70 -11.46
CA TYR A 241 -24.21 0.35 -11.09
C TYR A 241 -24.35 1.54 -12.05
N TYR A 242 -24.67 2.74 -11.52
CA TYR A 242 -24.94 3.96 -12.32
C TYR A 242 -25.76 3.71 -13.60
N ASN A 243 -26.93 3.09 -13.44
CA ASN A 243 -27.87 2.70 -14.51
C ASN A 243 -27.36 1.64 -15.51
N THR A 244 -26.16 1.11 -15.33
CA THR A 244 -25.66 -0.05 -16.06
C THR A 244 -26.06 -1.30 -15.31
N LYS A 245 -26.57 -2.31 -16.02
CA LYS A 245 -26.90 -3.62 -15.45
C LYS A 245 -26.01 -4.69 -16.07
N GLY A 246 -25.75 -5.76 -15.34
CA GLY A 246 -24.95 -6.86 -15.86
C GLY A 246 -25.08 -8.11 -15.02
N THR A 247 -24.39 -9.15 -15.48
CA THR A 247 -24.28 -10.42 -14.76
C THR A 247 -22.88 -10.99 -14.86
N TYR A 248 -22.36 -11.58 -13.78
CA TYR A 248 -21.11 -12.34 -13.78
C TYR A 248 -21.05 -13.36 -12.65
N ALA A 249 -20.49 -14.54 -12.93
CA ALA A 249 -20.27 -15.60 -11.95
C ALA A 249 -18.79 -15.82 -11.60
N ASP A 250 -17.89 -15.34 -12.46
CA ASP A 250 -16.45 -15.59 -12.40
C ASP A 250 -15.67 -14.44 -13.07
N TRP A 251 -14.34 -14.62 -13.16
CA TRP A 251 -13.45 -13.65 -13.81
C TRP A 251 -13.69 -13.54 -15.32
N GLU A 252 -14.10 -14.63 -15.98
CA GLU A 252 -14.43 -14.64 -17.41
C GLU A 252 -15.61 -13.69 -17.68
N GLY A 253 -16.71 -13.86 -16.96
CA GLY A 253 -17.90 -13.03 -17.06
C GLY A 253 -17.63 -11.57 -16.68
N LEU A 254 -16.88 -11.33 -15.60
CA LEU A 254 -16.57 -9.97 -15.15
C LEU A 254 -15.75 -9.21 -16.20
N GLY A 255 -14.66 -9.80 -16.69
CA GLY A 255 -13.82 -9.15 -17.70
C GLY A 255 -14.54 -8.95 -19.04
N LYS A 256 -15.47 -9.85 -19.38
CA LYS A 256 -16.33 -9.72 -20.57
C LYS A 256 -17.28 -8.54 -20.47
N TRP A 257 -17.94 -8.38 -19.33
CA TRP A 257 -18.84 -7.25 -19.07
C TRP A 257 -18.07 -5.93 -19.11
N ILE A 258 -16.93 -5.85 -18.42
CA ILE A 258 -16.09 -4.64 -18.43
C ILE A 258 -15.69 -4.27 -19.87
N TYR A 259 -15.25 -5.24 -20.66
CA TYR A 259 -14.89 -4.98 -22.06
C TYR A 259 -16.08 -4.49 -22.88
N ASN A 260 -17.20 -5.22 -22.87
CA ASN A 260 -18.34 -4.93 -23.74
C ASN A 260 -19.07 -3.64 -23.38
N ASP A 261 -19.34 -3.43 -22.10
CA ASP A 261 -20.21 -2.37 -21.62
C ASP A 261 -19.44 -1.08 -21.28
N LEU A 262 -18.17 -1.20 -20.84
CA LEU A 262 -17.40 -0.05 -20.39
C LEU A 262 -16.36 0.42 -21.41
N ILE A 263 -15.65 -0.51 -22.08
CA ILE A 263 -14.45 -0.20 -22.88
C ILE A 263 -14.74 -0.11 -24.39
N LYS A 264 -15.42 -1.10 -24.98
CA LYS A 264 -15.53 -1.30 -26.44
C LYS A 264 -16.03 -0.06 -27.19
N SER A 265 -17.02 0.64 -26.63
CA SER A 265 -17.61 1.86 -27.22
C SER A 265 -16.76 3.13 -27.03
N ARG A 266 -15.63 3.04 -26.33
CA ARG A 266 -14.75 4.16 -25.95
C ARG A 266 -13.42 4.16 -26.69
N GLN A 267 -13.18 3.21 -27.60
CA GLN A 267 -11.93 3.07 -28.35
C GLN A 267 -11.94 3.75 -29.73
N GLN A 268 -13.00 4.47 -30.08
CA GLN A 268 -13.07 5.15 -31.38
C GLN A 268 -12.08 6.32 -31.43
N LEU A 269 -11.41 6.45 -32.58
CA LEU A 269 -10.48 7.52 -32.93
C LEU A 269 -10.98 8.19 -34.22
N SER A 270 -10.70 9.47 -34.38
CA SER A 270 -10.98 10.18 -35.63
C SER A 270 -10.13 9.62 -36.78
N PRO A 271 -10.60 9.70 -38.05
CA PRO A 271 -9.79 9.32 -39.21
C PRO A 271 -8.45 10.07 -39.28
N ALA A 272 -8.43 11.34 -38.85
CA ALA A 272 -7.22 12.15 -38.79
C ALA A 272 -6.20 11.59 -37.78
N THR A 273 -6.65 11.23 -36.57
CA THR A 273 -5.80 10.60 -35.54
C THR A 273 -5.26 9.25 -36.02
N ILE A 274 -6.07 8.43 -36.70
CA ILE A 274 -5.60 7.16 -37.28
C ILE A 274 -4.50 7.40 -38.32
N ALA A 275 -4.65 8.41 -39.18
CA ALA A 275 -3.63 8.77 -40.16
C ALA A 275 -2.34 9.27 -39.48
N GLU A 276 -2.46 10.12 -38.45
CA GLU A 276 -1.32 10.60 -37.66
C GLU A 276 -0.53 9.44 -37.03
N VAL A 277 -1.21 8.48 -36.40
CA VAL A 277 -0.56 7.30 -35.80
C VAL A 277 0.12 6.43 -36.85
N ARG A 278 -0.51 6.23 -38.02
CA ARG A 278 0.09 5.45 -39.11
C ARG A 278 1.34 6.11 -39.66
N GLU A 279 1.33 7.44 -39.77
CA GLU A 279 2.51 8.21 -40.18
C GLU A 279 3.63 8.14 -39.12
N LEU A 280 3.27 8.26 -37.83
CA LEU A 280 4.22 8.16 -36.71
C LEU A 280 5.05 6.86 -36.74
N VAL A 281 4.45 5.76 -37.19
CA VAL A 281 5.09 4.44 -37.26
C VAL A 281 5.50 4.03 -38.68
N ASN A 282 5.40 4.94 -39.65
CA ASN A 282 5.77 4.69 -41.03
C ASN A 282 7.26 4.36 -41.14
N GLY A 283 7.61 3.37 -41.97
CA GLY A 283 8.98 2.89 -42.15
C GLY A 283 9.57 2.09 -40.97
N ILE A 284 8.79 1.78 -39.93
CA ILE A 284 9.19 0.86 -38.86
C ILE A 284 8.60 -0.51 -39.16
N ASP A 285 9.40 -1.57 -39.14
CA ASP A 285 8.91 -2.93 -39.36
C ASP A 285 8.60 -3.66 -38.05
N ASP A 286 9.47 -3.50 -37.04
CA ASP A 286 9.33 -4.16 -35.74
C ASP A 286 8.10 -3.66 -34.97
N PRO A 287 7.10 -4.52 -34.71
CA PRO A 287 5.91 -4.16 -33.92
C PRO A 287 6.25 -3.60 -32.53
N LYS A 288 7.35 -4.03 -31.92
CA LYS A 288 7.78 -3.56 -30.60
C LYS A 288 8.31 -2.14 -30.65
N GLU A 289 9.09 -1.81 -31.69
CA GLU A 289 9.52 -0.42 -31.93
C GLU A 289 8.33 0.51 -32.24
N LYS A 290 7.34 0.04 -33.00
CA LYS A 290 6.09 0.79 -33.22
C LYS A 290 5.38 1.08 -31.90
N ALA A 291 5.21 0.05 -31.07
CA ALA A 291 4.56 0.19 -29.77
C ALA A 291 5.32 1.16 -28.86
N ARG A 292 6.67 1.10 -28.84
CA ARG A 292 7.50 2.04 -28.09
C ARG A 292 7.33 3.47 -28.56
N LYS A 293 7.32 3.72 -29.88
CA LYS A 293 7.07 5.05 -30.43
C LYS A 293 5.69 5.60 -30.07
N ILE A 294 4.66 4.76 -30.14
CA ILE A 294 3.29 5.14 -29.76
C ILE A 294 3.21 5.45 -28.26
N TYR A 295 3.86 4.63 -27.42
CA TYR A 295 3.92 4.88 -25.98
C TYR A 295 4.59 6.21 -25.65
N GLN A 296 5.74 6.50 -26.26
CA GLN A 296 6.42 7.81 -26.11
C GLN A 296 5.51 8.97 -26.56
N TYR A 297 4.84 8.81 -27.70
CA TYR A 297 3.89 9.82 -28.18
C TYR A 297 2.75 10.10 -27.18
N VAL A 298 2.23 9.06 -26.52
CA VAL A 298 1.22 9.25 -25.46
C VAL A 298 1.80 10.01 -24.27
N GLN A 299 3.02 9.66 -23.84
CA GLN A 299 3.70 10.35 -22.74
C GLN A 299 3.93 11.82 -23.04
N ASP A 300 4.33 12.17 -24.27
CA ASP A 300 4.60 13.55 -24.68
C ASP A 300 3.31 14.37 -24.85
N LYS A 301 2.21 13.74 -25.27
CA LYS A 301 0.94 14.41 -25.60
C LYS A 301 -0.01 14.55 -24.43
N THR A 302 0.10 13.70 -23.41
CA THR A 302 -0.90 13.58 -22.36
C THR A 302 -0.34 13.82 -20.96
N ARG A 303 -1.22 14.19 -20.03
CA ARG A 303 -0.92 14.26 -18.60
C ARG A 303 -1.92 13.43 -17.79
N TYR A 304 -1.49 12.91 -16.65
CA TYR A 304 -2.38 12.24 -15.72
C TYR A 304 -3.27 13.25 -15.00
N VAL A 305 -4.58 13.00 -14.99
CA VAL A 305 -5.56 13.75 -14.23
C VAL A 305 -6.59 12.76 -13.69
N SER A 306 -6.70 12.64 -12.37
CA SER A 306 -7.71 11.76 -11.76
C SER A 306 -9.11 12.33 -11.97
N VAL A 307 -10.00 11.52 -12.57
CA VAL A 307 -11.40 11.84 -12.84
C VAL A 307 -12.26 10.64 -12.45
N GLN A 308 -12.97 10.75 -11.33
CA GLN A 308 -13.80 9.66 -10.79
C GLN A 308 -15.21 10.19 -10.54
N ILE A 309 -16.00 10.33 -11.59
CA ILE A 309 -17.39 10.80 -11.50
C ILE A 309 -18.34 9.74 -12.03
N GLY A 310 -19.29 9.32 -11.19
CA GLY A 310 -20.35 8.42 -11.62
C GLY A 310 -19.83 7.08 -12.17
N ILE A 311 -20.34 6.67 -13.33
CA ILE A 311 -19.85 5.48 -14.05
C ILE A 311 -18.37 5.63 -14.47
N GLY A 312 -17.87 6.86 -14.59
CA GLY A 312 -16.46 7.17 -14.85
C GLY A 312 -15.50 6.66 -13.77
N GLY A 313 -16.01 6.21 -12.61
CA GLY A 313 -15.25 5.39 -11.67
C GLY A 313 -14.64 4.12 -12.29
N TYR A 314 -15.36 3.51 -13.26
CA TYR A 314 -14.96 2.27 -13.92
C TYR A 314 -14.91 2.36 -15.45
N GLN A 315 -15.62 3.30 -16.06
CA GLN A 315 -15.62 3.51 -17.50
C GLN A 315 -14.52 4.50 -17.91
N PRO A 316 -13.65 4.17 -18.87
CA PRO A 316 -12.67 5.12 -19.39
C PRO A 316 -13.34 6.27 -20.16
N ILE A 317 -12.70 7.44 -20.12
CA ILE A 317 -12.95 8.52 -21.09
C ILE A 317 -12.67 7.98 -22.51
N SER A 318 -13.43 8.45 -23.52
CA SER A 318 -13.21 8.02 -24.90
C SER A 318 -11.81 8.40 -25.39
N ALA A 319 -11.23 7.52 -26.21
CA ALA A 319 -9.90 7.72 -26.79
C ALA A 319 -9.83 9.02 -27.61
N GLU A 320 -10.88 9.36 -28.35
CA GLU A 320 -11.01 10.63 -29.06
C GLU A 320 -10.97 11.85 -28.11
N ASN A 321 -11.66 11.79 -26.97
CA ASN A 321 -11.63 12.90 -26.01
C ASN A 321 -10.26 13.02 -25.33
N VAL A 322 -9.61 11.90 -24.99
CA VAL A 322 -8.23 11.94 -24.45
C VAL A 322 -7.28 12.57 -25.47
N HIS A 323 -7.42 12.20 -26.76
CA HIS A 323 -6.62 12.77 -27.84
C HIS A 323 -6.79 14.29 -27.96
N TYR A 324 -8.04 14.78 -27.88
CA TYR A 324 -8.38 16.19 -28.00
C TYR A 324 -7.98 17.01 -26.77
N LEU A 325 -8.25 16.49 -25.57
CA LEU A 325 -8.04 17.21 -24.31
C LEU A 325 -6.60 17.13 -23.79
N GLY A 326 -5.83 16.11 -24.21
CA GLY A 326 -4.45 15.90 -23.77
C GLY A 326 -4.32 15.48 -22.30
N TYR A 327 -5.35 14.85 -21.72
CA TYR A 327 -5.28 14.29 -20.37
C TYR A 327 -6.22 13.10 -20.18
N GLY A 328 -5.94 12.29 -19.16
CA GLY A 328 -6.80 11.18 -18.73
C GLY A 328 -6.38 10.62 -17.37
N ASP A 329 -7.25 9.83 -16.76
CA ASP A 329 -6.94 9.00 -15.59
C ASP A 329 -6.36 7.64 -16.04
N CYS A 330 -6.18 6.69 -15.11
CA CYS A 330 -5.58 5.38 -15.43
C CYS A 330 -6.37 4.63 -16.51
N LYS A 331 -7.70 4.62 -16.39
CA LYS A 331 -8.60 4.00 -17.35
C LYS A 331 -8.52 4.68 -18.71
N GLY A 332 -8.59 6.01 -18.72
CA GLY A 332 -8.56 6.84 -19.93
C GLY A 332 -7.25 6.70 -20.71
N LEU A 333 -6.10 6.79 -20.04
CA LEU A 333 -4.79 6.72 -20.70
C LEU A 333 -4.48 5.31 -21.21
N VAL A 334 -4.83 4.26 -20.48
CA VAL A 334 -4.72 2.87 -20.98
C VAL A 334 -5.64 2.65 -22.20
N ASN A 335 -6.91 3.07 -22.12
CA ASN A 335 -7.86 2.96 -23.23
C ASN A 335 -7.41 3.71 -24.49
N TYR A 336 -6.89 4.94 -24.31
CA TYR A 336 -6.35 5.74 -25.40
C TYR A 336 -5.12 5.07 -26.04
N THR A 337 -4.16 4.63 -25.22
CA THR A 337 -2.95 3.93 -25.71
C THR A 337 -3.31 2.66 -26.46
N GLN A 338 -4.26 1.87 -25.94
CA GLN A 338 -4.79 0.68 -26.61
C GLN A 338 -5.42 1.01 -27.97
N ALA A 339 -6.19 2.10 -28.08
CA ALA A 339 -6.79 2.53 -29.32
C ALA A 339 -5.75 2.93 -30.38
N LEU A 340 -4.68 3.65 -29.98
CA LEU A 340 -3.59 4.02 -30.89
C LEU A 340 -2.81 2.78 -31.36
N LEU A 341 -2.46 1.87 -30.45
CA LEU A 341 -1.80 0.60 -30.80
C LEU A 341 -2.64 -0.21 -31.80
N LYS A 342 -3.96 -0.29 -31.57
CA LYS A 342 -4.89 -0.93 -32.50
C LYS A 342 -4.89 -0.27 -33.89
N ALA A 343 -4.81 1.06 -33.98
CA ALA A 343 -4.72 1.78 -35.25
C ALA A 343 -3.43 1.46 -36.03
N ALA A 344 -2.35 1.09 -35.33
CA ALA A 344 -1.09 0.61 -35.88
C ALA A 344 -1.01 -0.92 -36.07
N GLY A 345 -2.11 -1.65 -35.83
CA GLY A 345 -2.18 -3.10 -35.99
C GLY A 345 -1.51 -3.91 -34.87
N ILE A 346 -1.29 -3.30 -33.69
CA ILE A 346 -0.63 -3.93 -32.56
C ILE A 346 -1.70 -4.35 -31.53
N PRO A 347 -1.85 -5.66 -31.25
CA PRO A 347 -2.81 -6.12 -30.24
C PRO A 347 -2.35 -5.74 -28.83
N SER A 348 -3.29 -5.41 -27.96
CA SER A 348 -3.03 -5.16 -26.54
C SER A 348 -4.27 -5.42 -25.68
N LEU A 349 -4.06 -5.66 -24.39
CA LEU A 349 -5.05 -6.07 -23.41
C LEU A 349 -5.12 -5.04 -22.29
N TYR A 350 -6.34 -4.59 -21.98
CA TYR A 350 -6.64 -3.71 -20.86
C TYR A 350 -6.66 -4.55 -19.57
N CYS A 351 -5.78 -4.27 -18.62
CA CYS A 351 -5.56 -5.11 -17.45
C CYS A 351 -5.84 -4.35 -16.14
N ILE A 352 -6.72 -4.90 -15.31
CA ILE A 352 -7.04 -4.38 -13.98
C ILE A 352 -6.10 -4.99 -12.94
N VAL A 353 -5.47 -4.15 -12.12
CA VAL A 353 -4.43 -4.54 -11.17
C VAL A 353 -4.59 -3.80 -9.83
N TYR A 354 -4.18 -4.45 -8.73
CA TYR A 354 -3.97 -3.75 -7.47
C TYR A 354 -2.59 -3.08 -7.47
N ALA A 355 -2.55 -1.77 -7.34
CA ALA A 355 -1.33 -1.00 -7.22
C ALA A 355 -1.08 -0.55 -5.78
N GLY A 356 0.19 -0.57 -5.36
CA GLY A 356 0.62 -0.17 -4.03
C GLY A 356 1.99 -0.72 -3.64
N SER A 357 2.44 -0.47 -2.41
CA SER A 357 3.74 -0.95 -1.92
C SER A 357 3.75 -2.45 -1.59
N PHE A 358 2.61 -3.00 -1.17
CA PHE A 358 2.42 -4.44 -0.98
C PHE A 358 2.00 -5.12 -2.27
N LYS A 359 2.58 -6.30 -2.53
CA LYS A 359 2.13 -7.19 -3.61
C LYS A 359 0.82 -7.86 -3.18
N GLN A 360 -0.27 -7.51 -3.85
CA GLN A 360 -1.59 -8.07 -3.60
C GLN A 360 -2.18 -8.62 -4.90
N ASN A 361 -2.47 -9.92 -4.88
CA ASN A 361 -3.05 -10.64 -6.01
C ASN A 361 -4.57 -10.56 -5.97
N LEU A 362 -5.19 -10.56 -7.16
CA LEU A 362 -6.59 -10.93 -7.30
C LEU A 362 -6.78 -12.38 -6.85
N ASP A 363 -7.86 -12.66 -6.11
CA ASP A 363 -8.20 -14.02 -5.70
C ASP A 363 -8.74 -14.81 -6.90
N PRO A 364 -8.03 -15.84 -7.39
CA PRO A 364 -8.45 -16.58 -8.58
C PRO A 364 -9.80 -17.30 -8.40
N GLU A 365 -10.18 -17.63 -7.16
CA GLU A 365 -11.38 -18.40 -6.84
C GLU A 365 -12.59 -17.51 -6.52
N PHE A 366 -12.42 -16.20 -6.44
CA PHE A 366 -13.51 -15.29 -6.10
C PHE A 366 -13.44 -14.00 -6.92
N ALA A 367 -14.16 -13.94 -8.05
CA ALA A 367 -14.26 -12.72 -8.83
C ALA A 367 -15.11 -11.65 -8.13
N SER A 368 -14.58 -10.44 -7.94
CA SER A 368 -15.36 -9.27 -7.53
C SER A 368 -14.73 -7.97 -8.02
N MET A 369 -15.55 -6.93 -8.21
CA MET A 369 -15.13 -5.65 -8.79
C MET A 369 -14.18 -4.84 -7.89
N ASN A 370 -14.16 -5.12 -6.58
CA ASN A 370 -13.50 -4.31 -5.55
C ASN A 370 -12.10 -4.83 -5.12
N GLN A 371 -11.44 -5.66 -5.92
CA GLN A 371 -10.13 -6.25 -5.56
C GLN A 371 -8.91 -5.50 -6.11
N ALA A 372 -9.13 -4.48 -6.93
CA ALA A 372 -8.09 -3.72 -7.59
C ALA A 372 -8.44 -2.23 -7.62
N ASN A 373 -7.43 -1.40 -7.87
CA ASN A 373 -7.52 0.06 -7.79
C ASN A 373 -6.83 0.79 -8.96
N HIS A 374 -6.19 0.06 -9.90
CA HIS A 374 -5.43 0.66 -11.00
C HIS A 374 -5.55 -0.17 -12.29
N ILE A 375 -5.11 0.40 -13.41
CA ILE A 375 -5.17 -0.21 -14.74
C ILE A 375 -3.82 -0.05 -15.45
N ILE A 376 -3.35 -1.12 -16.08
CA ILE A 376 -2.15 -1.16 -16.91
C ILE A 376 -2.45 -1.81 -18.27
N LEU A 377 -1.51 -1.70 -19.21
CA LEU A 377 -1.65 -2.30 -20.54
C LEU A 377 -0.68 -3.46 -20.77
N CYS A 378 -1.20 -4.58 -21.26
CA CYS A 378 -0.40 -5.73 -21.68
C CYS A 378 -0.34 -5.78 -23.21
N VAL A 379 0.86 -5.84 -23.77
CA VAL A 379 1.13 -5.86 -25.22
C VAL A 379 1.84 -7.17 -25.56
N PRO A 380 1.10 -8.21 -25.99
CA PRO A 380 1.70 -9.47 -26.39
C PRO A 380 2.38 -9.34 -27.77
N PHE A 381 3.62 -9.82 -27.86
CA PHE A 381 4.36 -10.01 -29.10
C PHE A 381 4.61 -11.51 -29.33
N GLU A 382 5.21 -11.86 -30.47
CA GLU A 382 5.43 -13.27 -30.84
C GLU A 382 6.34 -14.01 -29.84
N LYS A 383 7.36 -13.33 -29.29
CA LYS A 383 8.40 -13.94 -28.44
C LYS A 383 8.30 -13.55 -26.97
N ASP A 384 7.64 -12.45 -26.66
CA ASP A 384 7.54 -11.92 -25.30
C ASP A 384 6.28 -11.07 -25.11
N THR A 385 6.06 -10.63 -23.88
CA THR A 385 4.97 -9.73 -23.51
C THR A 385 5.57 -8.48 -22.89
N THR A 386 5.11 -7.31 -23.33
CA THR A 386 5.51 -6.03 -22.74
C THR A 386 4.36 -5.44 -21.93
N TRP A 387 4.66 -4.94 -20.74
CA TRP A 387 3.68 -4.28 -19.87
C TRP A 387 3.95 -2.79 -19.78
N LEU A 388 2.91 -1.97 -19.89
CA LEU A 388 3.03 -0.51 -19.94
C LEU A 388 2.26 0.13 -18.78
N GLU A 389 2.98 0.94 -18.01
CA GLU A 389 2.38 1.93 -17.10
C GLU A 389 2.01 3.17 -17.92
N CYS A 390 0.72 3.33 -18.22
CA CYS A 390 0.25 4.41 -19.10
C CYS A 390 -0.01 5.72 -18.36
N THR A 391 0.09 5.74 -17.02
CA THR A 391 -0.17 6.96 -16.24
C THR A 391 1.07 7.78 -15.96
N SER A 392 2.26 7.28 -16.24
CA SER A 392 3.51 8.03 -16.10
C SER A 392 3.98 8.60 -17.43
N GLN A 393 4.41 9.86 -17.40
CA GLN A 393 4.99 10.57 -18.55
C GLN A 393 6.48 10.26 -18.74
N VAL A 394 7.11 9.55 -17.80
CA VAL A 394 8.56 9.30 -17.85
C VAL A 394 8.95 7.85 -17.61
N THR A 395 8.05 6.98 -17.19
CA THR A 395 8.32 5.56 -16.98
C THR A 395 8.79 4.90 -18.30
N PRO A 396 9.88 4.11 -18.29
CA PRO A 396 10.35 3.41 -19.48
C PRO A 396 9.35 2.41 -20.08
N PHE A 397 9.41 2.24 -21.39
CA PHE A 397 8.64 1.22 -22.10
C PHE A 397 8.98 -0.19 -21.60
N GLY A 398 7.98 -0.92 -21.09
CA GLY A 398 8.17 -2.28 -20.58
C GLY A 398 8.53 -2.38 -19.10
N TYR A 399 8.51 -1.28 -18.35
CA TYR A 399 8.83 -1.25 -16.93
C TYR A 399 7.60 -0.79 -16.11
N LEU A 400 7.28 -1.54 -15.05
CA LEU A 400 6.14 -1.27 -14.17
C LEU A 400 6.54 -0.71 -12.79
N GLY A 401 7.82 -0.80 -12.44
CA GLY A 401 8.29 -0.51 -11.08
C GLY A 401 7.68 -1.42 -10.02
N ASP A 402 7.90 -1.10 -8.76
CA ASP A 402 7.34 -1.84 -7.63
C ASP A 402 5.83 -1.59 -7.40
N PHE A 403 5.29 -0.59 -8.08
CA PHE A 403 3.91 -0.18 -7.99
C PHE A 403 2.93 -1.28 -8.48
N THR A 404 3.27 -1.99 -9.58
CA THR A 404 2.39 -3.01 -10.19
C THR A 404 3.06 -4.30 -10.69
N ASP A 405 4.36 -4.51 -10.43
CA ASP A 405 5.03 -5.79 -10.71
C ASP A 405 4.50 -6.96 -9.84
N ASP A 406 4.80 -8.19 -10.24
CA ASP A 406 4.56 -9.43 -9.50
C ASP A 406 3.14 -9.59 -8.90
N ARG A 407 2.11 -9.40 -9.75
CA ARG A 407 0.70 -9.44 -9.36
C ARG A 407 -0.18 -10.17 -10.37
N THR A 408 -1.18 -10.89 -9.86
CA THR A 408 -2.30 -11.40 -10.67
C THR A 408 -3.18 -10.24 -11.10
N VAL A 409 -3.50 -10.15 -12.40
CA VAL A 409 -4.31 -9.09 -13.02
C VAL A 409 -5.46 -9.65 -13.84
N LEU A 410 -6.52 -8.88 -14.02
CA LEU A 410 -7.64 -9.24 -14.90
C LEU A 410 -7.51 -8.55 -16.26
N ALA A 411 -7.15 -9.30 -17.30
CA ALA A 411 -7.24 -8.85 -18.68
C ALA A 411 -8.71 -8.89 -19.16
N CYS A 412 -9.24 -7.75 -19.60
CA CYS A 412 -10.61 -7.61 -20.08
C CYS A 412 -10.65 -7.74 -21.62
N THR A 413 -11.31 -8.77 -22.16
CA THR A 413 -11.32 -9.05 -23.60
C THR A 413 -12.73 -9.33 -24.13
N GLU A 414 -12.91 -9.25 -25.45
CA GLU A 414 -14.18 -9.60 -26.11
C GLU A 414 -14.60 -11.05 -25.84
N SER A 415 -13.64 -11.97 -25.76
CA SER A 415 -13.90 -13.38 -25.49
C SER A 415 -14.21 -13.68 -24.02
N GLY A 416 -13.83 -12.81 -23.09
CA GLY A 416 -13.86 -13.10 -21.66
C GLY A 416 -12.75 -12.42 -20.88
N GLY A 417 -12.91 -12.34 -19.56
CA GLY A 417 -11.82 -12.01 -18.66
C GLY A 417 -10.79 -13.14 -18.55
N LYS A 418 -9.50 -12.79 -18.44
CA LYS A 418 -8.41 -13.75 -18.23
C LYS A 418 -7.51 -13.26 -17.11
N LEU A 419 -7.18 -14.14 -16.18
CA LEU A 419 -6.16 -13.84 -15.17
C LEU A 419 -4.77 -14.02 -15.79
N LEU A 420 -3.95 -12.98 -15.68
CA LEU A 420 -2.54 -12.97 -16.10
C LEU A 420 -1.66 -12.61 -14.90
N HIS A 421 -0.34 -12.71 -15.03
CA HIS A 421 0.61 -12.27 -14.00
C HIS A 421 1.57 -11.24 -14.59
N THR A 422 1.81 -10.14 -13.87
CA THR A 422 2.80 -9.12 -14.28
C THR A 422 4.24 -9.64 -14.07
N PRO A 423 5.25 -9.03 -14.71
CA PRO A 423 6.64 -9.46 -14.57
C PRO A 423 7.13 -9.35 -13.12
N VAL A 424 8.11 -10.17 -12.76
CA VAL A 424 8.71 -10.16 -11.42
C VAL A 424 10.04 -9.42 -11.47
N LEU A 425 10.25 -8.45 -10.57
CA LEU A 425 11.56 -7.88 -10.29
C LEU A 425 12.28 -8.72 -9.23
N THR A 426 13.29 -9.49 -9.65
CA THR A 426 14.04 -10.37 -8.74
C THR A 426 14.99 -9.59 -7.83
N ALA A 427 15.52 -10.24 -6.80
CA ALA A 427 16.49 -9.62 -5.89
C ALA A 427 17.74 -9.10 -6.61
N GLU A 428 18.21 -9.83 -7.61
CA GLU A 428 19.38 -9.47 -8.43
C GLU A 428 19.09 -8.28 -9.34
N MET A 429 17.85 -8.15 -9.83
CA MET A 429 17.42 -7.01 -10.64
C MET A 429 17.32 -5.74 -9.80
N ASN A 430 16.79 -5.85 -8.57
CA ASN A 430 16.62 -4.76 -7.62
C ASN A 430 17.96 -4.36 -6.98
N SER A 431 18.83 -3.78 -7.80
CA SER A 431 20.22 -3.54 -7.42
C SER A 431 20.60 -2.08 -7.27
N ILE A 432 21.54 -1.86 -6.36
CA ILE A 432 22.29 -0.62 -6.20
C ILE A 432 23.76 -0.99 -6.27
N LYS A 433 24.49 -0.41 -7.23
CA LYS A 433 25.93 -0.62 -7.38
C LYS A 433 26.65 0.71 -7.26
N ARG A 434 27.41 0.89 -6.19
CA ARG A 434 28.13 2.11 -5.88
C ARG A 434 29.63 1.90 -5.95
N ARG A 435 30.31 2.85 -6.58
CA ARG A 435 31.77 2.97 -6.55
C ARG A 435 32.15 4.39 -6.16
N ALA A 436 33.02 4.53 -5.17
CA ALA A 436 33.55 5.84 -4.77
C ALA A 436 35.08 5.81 -4.70
N GLN A 437 35.71 6.84 -5.25
CA GLN A 437 37.13 7.12 -5.09
C GLN A 437 37.29 8.35 -4.21
N LEU A 438 37.84 8.15 -3.03
CA LEU A 438 37.87 9.08 -1.92
C LEU A 438 39.32 9.34 -1.50
N THR A 439 39.61 10.57 -1.12
CA THR A 439 40.87 10.96 -0.50
C THR A 439 40.58 11.47 0.89
N VAL A 440 41.32 10.97 1.88
CA VAL A 440 41.25 11.41 3.27
C VAL A 440 42.44 12.32 3.54
N ASP A 441 42.22 13.53 4.04
CA ASP A 441 43.32 14.42 4.42
C ASP A 441 43.72 14.26 5.90
N MET A 442 44.78 14.96 6.30
CA MET A 442 45.31 14.95 7.67
C MET A 442 44.40 15.64 8.69
N GLN A 443 43.44 16.46 8.24
CA GLN A 443 42.43 17.10 9.08
C GLN A 443 41.19 16.21 9.25
N GLY A 444 41.14 15.10 8.51
CA GLY A 444 40.05 14.13 8.53
C GLY A 444 38.90 14.44 7.59
N ASN A 445 39.09 15.36 6.64
CA ASN A 445 38.10 15.60 5.59
C ASN A 445 38.20 14.52 4.52
N ILE A 446 37.05 14.18 3.93
CA ILE A 446 36.95 13.33 2.75
C ILE A 446 36.56 14.18 1.55
N THR A 447 37.27 14.00 0.45
CA THR A 447 36.87 14.50 -0.87
C THR A 447 36.92 13.39 -1.90
N GLY A 448 36.09 13.43 -2.94
CA GLY A 448 36.15 12.39 -3.95
C GLY A 448 35.03 12.40 -4.96
N GLN A 449 35.00 11.35 -5.78
CA GLN A 449 33.96 11.10 -6.78
C GLN A 449 33.18 9.86 -6.44
N MET A 450 31.87 9.92 -6.60
CA MET A 450 30.96 8.81 -6.41
C MET A 450 30.17 8.55 -7.70
N LYS A 451 29.99 7.28 -8.01
CA LYS A 451 29.07 6.79 -9.05
C LYS A 451 28.16 5.72 -8.46
N THR A 452 26.86 5.91 -8.58
CA THR A 452 25.83 4.95 -8.17
C THR A 452 25.01 4.53 -9.39
N ILE A 453 24.75 3.23 -9.55
CA ILE A 453 23.86 2.69 -10.58
C ILE A 453 22.69 2.01 -9.87
N PHE A 454 21.48 2.47 -10.18
CA PHE A 454 20.23 1.93 -9.68
C PHE A 454 19.51 1.13 -10.78
N ALA A 455 18.96 -0.03 -10.41
CA ALA A 455 18.26 -0.94 -11.32
C ALA A 455 17.08 -1.63 -10.63
N GLY A 456 16.20 -2.24 -11.45
CA GLY A 456 15.00 -2.90 -10.96
C GLY A 456 14.11 -1.90 -10.24
N SER A 457 13.58 -2.25 -9.07
CA SER A 457 12.74 -1.37 -8.25
C SER A 457 13.48 -0.17 -7.65
N ASN A 458 14.79 -0.03 -7.87
CA ASN A 458 15.54 1.15 -7.43
C ASN A 458 15.70 2.18 -8.56
N TYR A 459 15.32 1.84 -9.80
CA TYR A 459 15.54 2.69 -10.98
C TYR A 459 14.92 4.09 -10.82
N ASP A 460 13.72 4.15 -10.25
CA ASP A 460 12.88 5.32 -10.06
C ASP A 460 13.06 6.00 -8.69
N ASN A 461 14.00 5.54 -7.86
CA ASN A 461 14.31 6.17 -6.55
C ASN A 461 14.63 7.67 -6.68
N ASP A 462 15.27 8.07 -7.78
CA ASP A 462 15.69 9.46 -8.04
C ASP A 462 14.66 10.26 -8.86
N GLU A 463 13.45 9.73 -9.09
CA GLU A 463 12.47 10.38 -9.96
C GLU A 463 12.08 11.77 -9.43
N GLU A 464 11.92 11.94 -8.12
CA GLU A 464 11.66 13.26 -7.53
C GLU A 464 12.82 14.23 -7.81
N LEU A 465 14.08 13.80 -7.63
CA LEU A 465 15.27 14.62 -7.86
C LEU A 465 15.28 15.18 -9.29
N LEU A 466 14.95 14.35 -10.28
CA LEU A 466 14.97 14.72 -11.70
C LEU A 466 14.04 15.87 -12.06
N THR A 467 13.00 16.12 -11.26
CA THR A 467 12.03 17.20 -11.50
C THR A 467 12.36 18.51 -10.79
N LYS A 468 13.33 18.52 -9.87
CA LYS A 468 13.65 19.67 -9.03
C LYS A 468 14.73 20.56 -9.66
N PRO A 469 14.76 21.86 -9.32
CA PRO A 469 15.91 22.71 -9.59
C PRO A 469 17.21 22.15 -9.00
N TYR A 470 18.34 22.40 -9.65
CA TYR A 470 19.64 21.83 -9.25
C TYR A 470 20.01 22.09 -7.78
N ALA A 471 19.73 23.27 -7.24
CA ALA A 471 20.01 23.57 -5.83
C ALA A 471 19.19 22.69 -4.87
N ASP A 472 17.92 22.44 -5.19
CA ASP A 472 17.03 21.60 -4.40
C ASP A 472 17.41 20.11 -4.53
N GLN A 473 17.91 19.69 -5.70
CA GLN A 473 18.48 18.34 -5.88
C GLN A 473 19.61 18.09 -4.88
N LEU A 474 20.54 19.03 -4.74
CA LEU A 474 21.66 18.88 -3.80
C LEU A 474 21.20 18.84 -2.34
N ASN A 475 20.13 19.55 -1.98
CA ASN A 475 19.56 19.52 -0.63
C ASN A 475 18.87 18.18 -0.35
N LEU A 476 18.01 17.72 -1.25
CA LEU A 476 17.35 16.40 -1.15
C LEU A 476 18.38 15.26 -1.07
N LEU A 477 19.49 15.39 -1.80
CA LEU A 477 20.57 14.40 -1.76
C LEU A 477 21.22 14.31 -0.37
N LYS A 478 21.32 15.42 0.36
CA LYS A 478 21.80 15.42 1.76
C LYS A 478 20.84 14.66 2.68
N ASP A 479 19.53 14.83 2.48
CA ASP A 479 18.51 14.10 3.25
C ASP A 479 18.50 12.60 2.93
N ILE A 480 18.73 12.23 1.66
CA ILE A 480 18.79 10.83 1.22
C ILE A 480 20.00 10.11 1.82
N TYR A 481 21.18 10.73 1.75
CA TYR A 481 22.41 10.10 2.25
C TYR A 481 22.58 10.24 3.77
N ASP A 482 21.99 11.27 4.38
CA ASP A 482 21.93 11.49 5.84
C ASP A 482 23.30 11.35 6.52
N ILE A 483 24.28 12.12 6.03
CA ILE A 483 25.64 12.18 6.57
C ILE A 483 25.94 13.60 7.03
N ASP A 484 26.42 13.74 8.26
CA ASP A 484 26.78 15.03 8.85
C ASP A 484 27.71 15.83 7.93
N ASN A 485 27.29 17.06 7.59
CA ASN A 485 28.03 18.03 6.80
C ASN A 485 28.44 17.58 5.38
N ILE A 486 27.82 16.52 4.83
CA ILE A 486 28.09 16.13 3.44
C ILE A 486 27.69 17.24 2.48
N ASN A 487 28.54 17.47 1.48
CA ASN A 487 28.28 18.36 0.37
C ASN A 487 28.48 17.63 -0.96
N PHE A 488 27.62 17.96 -1.90
CA PHE A 488 27.61 17.40 -3.25
C PHE A 488 27.86 18.51 -4.26
N GLU A 489 28.72 18.22 -5.23
CA GLU A 489 29.01 19.09 -6.35
C GLU A 489 28.96 18.29 -7.65
N GLN A 490 28.76 18.97 -8.78
CA GLN A 490 28.73 18.35 -10.11
C GLN A 490 27.79 17.14 -10.21
N LEU A 491 26.61 17.22 -9.57
CA LEU A 491 25.62 16.16 -9.63
C LEU A 491 25.12 15.99 -11.07
N LYS A 492 25.17 14.77 -11.58
CA LYS A 492 24.59 14.37 -12.84
C LYS A 492 23.85 13.05 -12.66
N ILE A 493 22.57 13.06 -12.99
CA ILE A 493 21.70 11.88 -13.01
C ILE A 493 21.34 11.59 -14.47
N ALA A 494 21.57 10.36 -14.91
CA ALA A 494 21.29 9.93 -16.29
C ALA A 494 20.46 8.64 -16.28
N GLN A 495 19.29 8.68 -16.92
CA GLN A 495 18.44 7.52 -17.10
C GLN A 495 18.66 6.87 -18.46
N ASN A 496 18.97 5.58 -18.47
CA ASN A 496 18.95 4.74 -19.66
C ASN A 496 17.65 3.94 -19.70
N LYS A 497 16.73 4.36 -20.57
CA LYS A 497 15.40 3.76 -20.75
C LYS A 497 15.34 2.72 -21.87
N GLY A 498 16.44 2.50 -22.61
CA GLY A 498 16.45 1.76 -23.87
C GLY A 498 16.50 0.23 -23.75
N SER A 499 16.84 -0.29 -22.58
CA SER A 499 16.92 -1.74 -22.32
C SER A 499 15.65 -2.28 -21.67
N ALA A 500 15.45 -3.60 -21.75
CA ALA A 500 14.40 -4.31 -21.00
C ALA A 500 14.51 -4.10 -19.46
N TRP A 501 15.67 -3.65 -19.00
CA TRP A 501 15.95 -3.31 -17.60
C TRP A 501 16.51 -1.88 -17.57
N PRO A 502 15.68 -0.88 -17.25
CA PRO A 502 16.14 0.50 -17.23
C PRO A 502 17.12 0.74 -16.07
N LEU A 503 18.03 1.69 -16.25
CA LEU A 503 19.08 2.02 -15.29
C LEU A 503 19.14 3.52 -15.04
N THR A 504 19.31 3.91 -13.78
CA THR A 504 19.61 5.30 -13.39
C THR A 504 21.06 5.34 -12.91
N THR A 505 21.85 6.24 -13.49
CA THR A 505 23.24 6.47 -13.08
C THR A 505 23.36 7.85 -12.46
N GLU A 506 23.72 7.87 -11.19
CA GLU A 506 24.09 9.05 -10.43
C GLU A 506 25.62 9.19 -10.42
N THR A 507 26.13 10.39 -10.69
CA THR A 507 27.53 10.75 -10.53
C THR A 507 27.65 12.11 -9.85
N CYS A 508 28.51 12.23 -8.85
CA CYS A 508 28.77 13.50 -8.16
C CYS A 508 30.16 13.52 -7.52
N ASN A 509 30.63 14.74 -7.26
CA ASN A 509 31.74 14.98 -6.35
C ASN A 509 31.20 15.15 -4.94
N ILE A 510 31.92 14.62 -3.97
CA ILE A 510 31.53 14.67 -2.56
C ILE A 510 32.61 15.33 -1.72
N THR A 511 32.18 16.07 -0.71
CA THR A 511 33.04 16.56 0.37
C THR A 511 32.37 16.29 1.71
N ILE A 512 33.08 15.66 2.64
CA ILE A 512 32.60 15.38 3.99
C ILE A 512 33.66 15.88 4.98
N PRO A 513 33.44 17.06 5.59
CA PRO A 513 34.37 17.61 6.57
C PRO A 513 34.44 16.77 7.84
N ASN A 514 35.63 16.66 8.45
CA ASN A 514 35.85 16.03 9.76
C ASN A 514 35.27 14.60 9.90
N TYR A 515 35.22 13.82 8.81
CA TYR A 515 34.66 12.47 8.84
C TYR A 515 35.57 11.46 9.54
N MET A 516 36.89 11.55 9.31
CA MET A 516 37.87 10.78 10.09
C MET A 516 38.14 11.52 11.40
N VAL A 517 37.66 10.95 12.50
CA VAL A 517 37.76 11.58 13.82
C VAL A 517 39.11 11.28 14.45
N GLN A 518 39.81 12.31 14.92
CA GLN A 518 41.09 12.19 15.63
C GLN A 518 40.89 12.26 17.14
N SER A 519 41.56 11.37 17.88
CA SER A 519 41.61 11.38 19.33
C SER A 519 43.01 10.98 19.81
N GLY A 520 43.76 11.96 20.32
CA GLY A 520 45.18 11.78 20.63
C GLY A 520 45.98 11.46 19.36
N ASN A 521 46.72 10.34 19.39
CA ASN A 521 47.50 9.87 18.23
C ASN A 521 46.72 8.91 17.31
N LEU A 522 45.48 8.59 17.65
CA LEU A 522 44.64 7.66 16.88
C LEU A 522 43.65 8.42 16.02
N SER A 523 43.43 7.91 14.81
CA SER A 523 42.41 8.39 13.87
C SER A 523 41.45 7.25 13.57
N TYR A 524 40.15 7.54 13.58
CA TYR A 524 39.08 6.57 13.40
C TYR A 524 38.32 6.88 12.12
N LEU A 525 38.33 5.95 11.17
CA LEU A 525 37.63 6.08 9.90
C LEU A 525 36.57 4.98 9.80
N GLN A 526 35.29 5.36 9.71
CA GLN A 526 34.20 4.43 9.43
C GLN A 526 34.22 4.04 7.95
N LEU A 527 34.12 2.74 7.67
CA LEU A 527 34.33 2.22 6.32
C LEU A 527 33.10 2.38 5.42
N ASN A 528 31.91 2.00 5.90
CA ASN A 528 30.66 2.19 5.15
C ASN A 528 30.11 3.59 5.38
N ILE A 529 30.18 4.44 4.34
CA ILE A 529 29.70 5.83 4.41
C ILE A 529 28.21 5.94 4.03
N PHE A 530 27.80 5.28 2.94
CA PHE A 530 26.57 5.64 2.22
C PHE A 530 25.37 4.72 2.44
N ASN A 531 25.58 3.40 2.42
CA ASN A 531 24.49 2.42 2.37
C ASN A 531 24.40 1.63 3.68
N LYS A 532 24.15 2.36 4.77
CA LYS A 532 24.14 1.77 6.11
C LYS A 532 22.83 1.02 6.33
N THR A 533 22.93 -0.26 6.72
CA THR A 533 21.77 -1.03 7.21
C THR A 533 21.18 -0.33 8.43
N ARG A 534 19.87 -0.43 8.64
CA ARG A 534 19.22 0.03 9.87
C ARG A 534 19.02 -1.15 10.82
N SER A 535 19.19 -0.93 12.12
CA SER A 535 18.82 -1.94 13.12
C SER A 535 17.32 -2.18 13.11
N ILE A 536 16.91 -3.42 13.43
CA ILE A 536 15.51 -3.78 13.60
C ILE A 536 15.27 -4.34 15.01
N PRO A 537 14.06 -4.18 15.56
CA PRO A 537 13.81 -4.56 16.95
C PRO A 537 13.82 -6.08 17.13
N ASP A 538 14.42 -6.55 18.22
CA ASP A 538 14.31 -7.94 18.62
C ASP A 538 12.94 -8.21 19.24
N LEU A 539 12.27 -9.28 18.78
CA LEU A 539 10.98 -9.69 19.30
C LEU A 539 11.12 -11.02 20.02
N LYS A 540 10.83 -11.03 21.33
CA LYS A 540 10.85 -12.26 22.14
C LYS A 540 9.73 -13.22 21.75
N GLU A 541 8.61 -12.68 21.28
CA GLU A 541 7.44 -13.45 20.84
C GLU A 541 6.89 -12.80 19.57
N ARG A 542 6.65 -13.64 18.55
CA ARG A 542 6.06 -13.26 17.26
C ARG A 542 4.92 -14.22 16.94
N LYS A 543 3.79 -13.71 16.45
CA LYS A 543 2.62 -14.52 16.05
C LYS A 543 2.45 -14.61 14.54
N LEU A 544 2.79 -13.55 13.80
CA LEU A 544 2.59 -13.48 12.36
C LEU A 544 3.79 -14.01 11.60
N GLU A 545 3.55 -14.47 10.38
CA GLU A 545 4.63 -14.83 9.46
C GLU A 545 5.58 -13.64 9.26
N LEU A 546 6.86 -13.95 9.05
CA LEU A 546 7.81 -12.98 8.52
C LEU A 546 7.58 -12.92 7.01
N TYR A 547 7.23 -11.75 6.50
CA TYR A 547 6.99 -11.50 5.10
C TYR A 547 8.01 -10.52 4.54
N LEU A 548 8.95 -11.05 3.76
CA LEU A 548 9.91 -10.27 2.99
C LEU A 548 9.29 -9.99 1.62
N ASN A 549 8.64 -8.83 1.50
CA ASN A 549 7.86 -8.42 0.33
C ASN A 549 8.68 -8.33 -0.97
N ARG A 550 9.93 -7.86 -0.86
CA ARG A 550 10.83 -7.65 -2.00
C ARG A 550 12.26 -8.01 -1.62
N GLY A 551 12.95 -8.66 -2.56
CA GLY A 551 14.38 -8.87 -2.49
C GLY A 551 15.15 -7.71 -3.10
N TYR A 552 16.44 -7.62 -2.76
CA TYR A 552 17.35 -6.56 -3.20
C TYR A 552 18.80 -7.06 -3.23
N SER A 553 19.66 -6.34 -3.97
CA SER A 553 21.09 -6.65 -4.07
C SER A 553 21.93 -5.37 -4.11
N TYR A 554 22.62 -5.08 -3.01
CA TYR A 554 23.39 -3.86 -2.85
C TYR A 554 24.88 -4.15 -2.81
N GLU A 555 25.64 -3.43 -3.63
CA GLU A 555 27.09 -3.54 -3.76
C GLU A 555 27.72 -2.15 -3.61
N ASP A 556 28.63 -1.99 -2.66
CA ASP A 556 29.39 -0.77 -2.45
C ASP A 556 30.90 -1.09 -2.51
N GLU A 557 31.65 -0.38 -3.35
CA GLU A 557 33.11 -0.44 -3.43
C GLU A 557 33.69 0.96 -3.21
N LEU A 558 34.26 1.19 -2.03
CA LEU A 558 34.82 2.47 -1.61
C LEU A 558 36.34 2.36 -1.54
N THR A 559 37.03 3.21 -2.27
CA THR A 559 38.50 3.31 -2.28
C THR A 559 38.91 4.59 -1.58
N PHE A 560 39.75 4.49 -0.56
CA PHE A 560 40.28 5.61 0.21
C PHE A 560 41.78 5.72 -0.01
N ALA A 561 42.24 6.82 -0.59
CA ALA A 561 43.62 7.24 -0.55
C ALA A 561 43.89 7.89 0.82
N LEU A 562 44.77 7.27 1.60
CA LEU A 562 45.14 7.74 2.94
C LEU A 562 46.45 8.53 2.88
N PRO A 563 46.70 9.48 3.80
CA PRO A 563 47.99 10.15 3.93
C PRO A 563 49.14 9.16 4.16
N GLU A 564 50.30 9.41 3.54
CA GLU A 564 51.48 8.52 3.58
C GLU A 564 52.01 8.27 5.00
N ASN A 565 51.79 9.22 5.90
CA ASN A 565 52.22 9.15 7.30
C ASN A 565 51.25 8.39 8.21
N LEU A 566 50.13 7.87 7.71
CA LEU A 566 49.23 7.01 8.48
C LEU A 566 49.54 5.53 8.27
N LYS A 567 49.47 4.78 9.37
CA LYS A 567 49.57 3.31 9.41
C LYS A 567 48.33 2.73 10.06
N ILE A 568 47.93 1.53 9.64
CA ILE A 568 46.86 0.79 10.30
C ILE A 568 47.35 0.30 11.66
N GLU A 569 46.68 0.75 12.71
CA GLU A 569 46.82 0.23 14.08
C GLU A 569 45.88 -0.95 14.29
N TYR A 570 44.64 -0.86 13.78
CA TYR A 570 43.65 -1.92 13.85
C TYR A 570 42.80 -1.96 12.58
N GLN A 571 42.66 -3.15 12.00
CA GLN A 571 41.74 -3.43 10.91
C GLN A 571 40.67 -4.42 11.38
N PRO A 572 39.37 -4.13 11.17
CA PRO A 572 38.31 -5.10 11.37
C PRO A 572 38.52 -6.35 10.49
N GLN A 573 38.01 -7.49 10.95
CA GLN A 573 38.02 -8.71 10.16
C GLN A 573 37.05 -8.62 8.98
N ASN A 574 37.36 -9.35 7.91
CA ASN A 574 36.41 -9.56 6.82
C ASN A 574 35.22 -10.35 7.34
N ILE A 575 34.03 -10.02 6.86
CA ILE A 575 32.78 -10.63 7.30
C ILE A 575 32.19 -11.40 6.13
N ASN A 576 31.77 -12.64 6.42
CA ASN A 576 30.99 -13.46 5.51
C ASN A 576 29.82 -14.05 6.29
N MET A 577 28.59 -13.67 5.94
CA MET A 577 27.36 -14.18 6.52
C MET A 577 26.42 -14.59 5.40
N GLU A 578 25.99 -15.85 5.40
CA GLU A 578 25.03 -16.39 4.44
C GLU A 578 23.84 -16.97 5.21
N THR A 579 22.63 -16.62 4.80
CA THR A 579 21.40 -17.06 5.46
C THR A 579 20.32 -17.38 4.43
N VAL A 580 19.24 -18.01 4.90
CA VAL A 580 18.03 -18.21 4.09
C VAL A 580 17.34 -16.89 3.73
N PHE A 581 17.60 -15.81 4.47
CA PHE A 581 17.01 -14.48 4.25
C PHE A 581 17.82 -13.61 3.29
N GLY A 582 19.10 -13.92 3.10
CA GLY A 582 20.04 -13.06 2.40
C GLY A 582 21.48 -13.26 2.86
N ASP A 583 22.38 -12.49 2.25
CA ASP A 583 23.82 -12.66 2.41
C ASP A 583 24.46 -11.29 2.68
N TYR A 584 25.49 -11.25 3.52
CA TYR A 584 26.29 -10.06 3.82
C TYR A 584 27.77 -10.41 3.75
N HIS A 585 28.49 -9.69 2.89
CA HIS A 585 29.93 -9.82 2.71
C HIS A 585 30.59 -8.46 2.87
N ALA A 586 31.64 -8.37 3.69
CA ALA A 586 32.49 -7.19 3.80
C ALA A 586 33.95 -7.58 3.69
N LEU A 587 34.64 -7.02 2.71
CA LEU A 587 36.06 -7.24 2.43
C LEU A 587 36.83 -5.94 2.57
N ILE A 588 37.88 -5.96 3.39
CA ILE A 588 38.77 -4.85 3.64
C ILE A 588 40.16 -5.23 3.16
N THR A 589 40.72 -4.43 2.25
CA THR A 589 42.08 -4.62 1.75
C THR A 589 42.85 -3.31 1.85
N PHE A 590 44.09 -3.38 2.32
CA PHE A 590 44.97 -2.23 2.42
C PHE A 590 46.30 -2.53 1.74
N LYS A 591 46.66 -1.68 0.77
CA LYS A 591 47.93 -1.79 0.02
C LYS A 591 48.33 -0.41 -0.49
N ASP A 592 49.62 -0.07 -0.41
CA ASP A 592 50.19 1.14 -1.00
C ASP A 592 49.42 2.42 -0.59
N HIS A 593 49.16 2.59 0.71
CA HIS A 593 48.36 3.68 1.30
C HIS A 593 46.94 3.83 0.77
N THR A 594 46.44 2.80 0.07
CA THR A 594 45.09 2.72 -0.46
C THR A 594 44.30 1.67 0.31
N LEU A 595 43.18 2.07 0.88
CA LEU A 595 42.24 1.20 1.57
C LEU A 595 41.02 0.98 0.68
N ILE A 596 40.71 -0.28 0.35
CA ILE A 596 39.53 -0.65 -0.42
C ILE A 596 38.57 -1.42 0.51
N TYR A 597 37.36 -0.90 0.63
CA TYR A 597 36.24 -1.52 1.32
C TYR A 597 35.20 -1.96 0.29
N LYS A 598 34.92 -3.27 0.23
CA LYS A 598 33.84 -3.84 -0.58
C LYS A 598 32.77 -4.42 0.32
N ARG A 599 31.52 -4.07 0.06
CA ARG A 599 30.35 -4.55 0.78
C ARG A 599 29.32 -5.08 -0.20
N ILE A 600 28.78 -6.27 0.09
CA ILE A 600 27.64 -6.84 -0.62
C ILE A 600 26.59 -7.18 0.43
N LEU A 601 25.37 -6.69 0.26
CA LEU A 601 24.21 -7.07 1.05
C LEU A 601 23.08 -7.50 0.10
N THR A 602 22.64 -8.74 0.20
CA THR A 602 21.49 -9.26 -0.53
C THR A 602 20.35 -9.57 0.42
N GLY A 603 19.13 -9.27 0.01
CA GLY A 603 17.89 -9.68 0.68
C GLY A 603 17.05 -10.54 -0.25
N LYS A 604 16.55 -11.66 0.25
CA LYS A 604 15.68 -12.59 -0.49
C LYS A 604 14.21 -12.28 -0.17
N THR A 605 13.33 -12.48 -1.14
CA THR A 605 11.88 -12.39 -0.96
C THR A 605 11.33 -13.70 -0.40
N GLY A 606 10.28 -13.67 0.42
CA GLY A 606 9.68 -14.91 0.93
C GLY A 606 8.74 -14.77 2.11
N LYS A 607 8.05 -15.86 2.41
CA LYS A 607 7.22 -16.06 3.61
C LYS A 607 7.90 -17.08 4.52
N PHE A 608 8.08 -16.72 5.77
CA PHE A 608 8.77 -17.55 6.76
C PHE A 608 7.92 -17.68 8.04
N PRO A 609 8.01 -18.81 8.76
CA PRO A 609 7.27 -19.00 10.00
C PRO A 609 7.67 -17.96 11.06
N PRO A 610 6.80 -17.63 12.03
CA PRO A 610 7.07 -16.58 13.03
C PRO A 610 8.40 -16.76 13.78
N LYS A 611 8.82 -18.00 14.02
CA LYS A 611 10.09 -18.33 14.71
C LYS A 611 11.34 -17.90 13.95
N ALA A 612 11.27 -17.79 12.62
CA ALA A 612 12.39 -17.39 11.77
C ALA A 612 12.79 -15.92 11.96
N TYR A 613 11.92 -15.10 12.56
CA TYR A 613 12.20 -13.68 12.78
C TYR A 613 13.43 -13.43 13.66
N ALA A 614 13.67 -14.26 14.68
CA ALA A 614 14.83 -14.07 15.56
C ALA A 614 16.15 -14.19 14.79
N GLU A 615 16.25 -15.16 13.88
CA GLU A 615 17.43 -15.34 13.03
C GLU A 615 17.55 -14.21 12.00
N PHE A 616 16.41 -13.74 11.45
CA PHE A 616 16.40 -12.59 10.54
C PHE A 616 16.82 -11.29 11.24
N ALA A 617 16.31 -11.03 12.44
CA ALA A 617 16.68 -9.86 13.25
C ALA A 617 18.17 -9.89 13.62
N ASP A 618 18.68 -11.04 14.03
CA ASP A 618 20.11 -11.24 14.29
C ASP A 618 20.96 -10.98 13.04
N PHE A 619 20.57 -11.48 11.86
CA PHE A 619 21.25 -11.22 10.60
C PHE A 619 21.31 -9.72 10.27
N ILE A 620 20.16 -9.03 10.30
CA ILE A 620 20.08 -7.59 9.99
C ILE A 620 20.85 -6.75 11.03
N ASN A 621 20.74 -7.09 12.31
CA ASN A 621 21.43 -6.37 13.39
C ASN A 621 22.95 -6.61 13.35
N LYS A 622 23.42 -7.80 12.97
CA LYS A 622 24.84 -8.05 12.69
C LYS A 622 25.34 -7.27 11.48
N ALA A 623 24.56 -7.19 10.40
CA ALA A 623 24.90 -6.35 9.25
C ALA A 623 24.95 -4.85 9.63
N TYR A 624 24.01 -4.38 10.44
CA TYR A 624 24.03 -3.02 11.01
C TYR A 624 25.27 -2.73 11.85
N ILE A 625 25.65 -3.64 12.75
CA ILE A 625 26.89 -3.50 13.55
C ILE A 625 28.11 -3.50 12.64
N ALA A 626 28.15 -4.40 11.64
CA ALA A 626 29.23 -4.50 10.68
C ALA A 626 29.41 -3.22 9.85
N ASP A 627 28.31 -2.54 9.50
CA ASP A 627 28.31 -1.25 8.78
C ASP A 627 28.87 -0.09 9.63
N GLN A 628 28.99 -0.27 10.94
CA GLN A 628 29.61 0.70 11.85
C GLN A 628 31.09 0.45 12.10
N ASN A 629 31.68 -0.60 11.50
CA ASN A 629 33.08 -0.92 11.70
C ASN A 629 33.98 0.25 11.27
N LYS A 630 34.96 0.52 12.13
CA LYS A 630 35.97 1.56 11.94
C LYS A 630 37.34 0.93 11.81
N ILE A 631 38.14 1.44 10.90
CA ILE A 631 39.58 1.22 10.92
C ILE A 631 40.23 2.24 11.86
N VAL A 632 41.24 1.81 12.61
CA VAL A 632 42.02 2.69 13.48
C VAL A 632 43.38 2.88 12.83
N LEU A 633 43.74 4.14 12.64
CA LEU A 633 45.00 4.58 12.05
C LEU A 633 45.82 5.33 13.11
N THR A 634 47.13 5.26 12.99
CA THR A 634 48.06 5.99 13.86
C THR A 634 49.13 6.68 13.02
N LEU A 635 49.67 7.79 13.53
CA LEU A 635 50.80 8.45 12.91
C LEU A 635 52.03 7.53 12.94
N ALA A 636 52.67 7.36 11.79
CA ALA A 636 53.97 6.73 11.70
C ALA A 636 54.96 7.54 12.54
N SER A 637 55.46 6.94 13.63
CA SER A 637 56.56 7.55 14.40
C SER A 637 57.74 7.80 13.48
N SER A 638 58.18 9.06 13.38
CA SER A 638 59.44 9.40 12.74
C SER A 638 60.53 8.60 13.43
N LYS A 639 61.18 7.65 12.73
CA LYS A 639 62.44 7.08 13.23
C LYS A 639 63.37 8.26 13.45
N LYS A 640 63.64 8.57 14.73
CA LYS A 640 64.70 9.50 15.11
C LYS A 640 66.06 8.92 14.74
#